data_AF-A0A2V1E844-F1
#
_entry.id   AF-A0A2V1E844-F1
#
_cell.length_a   1.000
_cell.length_b   1.000
_cell.length_c   1.000
_cell.angle_alpha   90.00
_cell.angle_beta   90.00
_cell.angle_gamma   90.00
#
_symmetry.space_group_name_H-M   'P 1'
#
loop_
_entity.id
_entity.type
_entity.pdbx_description
1 polymer ?
#
loop_
_entity_poly.entity_id
_entity_poly.type
_entity_poly.pdbx_seq_one_letter_code
_entity_poly.pdbx_strand_id
1 'polypeptide(L)'
;MRTYIIPVLATATLTTASALPSDALHSKRALLSWDEAYTKATAALARLSSSEKIGIVTGQGWMTGPCVGNTKAASSIGYPSLCLQDGPLGIRYVKGVTAFSAGIHAASTWDVDLIRERGSFMGNEAKQLGVHVQLGPAAGALGKFAKGGRNWEGFGADPYLQGIAMAETIKGMQEAGVQACAKHWIVNEQEKNRETVSSNVPDRVIRELYNWPFADAVKANVASAMCSYNKVNGTWACESDKVMNKMLKEELGFRGYVMSDWNAQHTTVGSANGGMDMTMPGSNFNNQNILWGPQLQTAVGNGQVQQSRVDDMVKRILASWYLVGQDKGYPATSFNSWNIGQKTITGNHQTNVRAMARDGIVLLKNEGAALPLKKPKSIAVIGTDSIVNPKGANACTDRGCNEGTLIMGWGSGTTEIPYLVAPLDAIKTQSSKDGTTVTSSPTDNAQQGASAAQNAEVAIVCINSNSGEGYITVEGHAGDRNNLDPWHNGNDLVKAVANVNKKTIVVVHSVGPIIMESWIENPNVVAVVWAGLPGQESGNGLVDILYGATSPSGKLPYTIAKKESDYGTTIPSGDDSTWDLFIDYRRFDRDNITPRFEFGFGLSYTNFTYADLTVSGGPTAGPATGAVAPGGPADLWETVATATVKITNSGGVAGAEVPQLYIGYPSSAGTPPKQLRGFNKLKLAAGSSGTATFKLRRRDFSIWNAGKWTVPSGDFTLSVGASSRDIRLTGKITPAAGRSASLLGQVTKNRAQYRFMATVQTNTPRQTPAPQRKATPVSTERATFTIKNGPVFSGKSFGAKANISGEAVFTTSLVGYPESMTDPSYRGQILVFTQPLIGNYGVPSAARDEHGLLRYFESPWIQASGIVVQDYALKHSHWTAVESLAQWCAREGVPAISGVDTREVVTYLREQGSSLARISIGEEYDADEDEAYIDPEAINLVRRVSTKAPFHVSSSLGDMHVALIDCGVKENILRSLVSRGASVTCFPFDYPIHRVAHHFDGVFISNGPGDPTHCNSTVYNLRKLFESSQIPVMGICMGHQLIALAAGAKTLKLKYGNRAHNIPALDLTTGKCHITSQNHGYAVDPATLSNDWREYFTNLNDQSNEGLIHNSRPIFSAQFHPEAKGGPLDSAYLFDKYVESVKKYKDHQAMFSDRNNKPSPLLVDLLSKERVGVHPAQPDYEGGHEIGKVEPEIVMDTQGTPQPHPIAAAA
;
A
#
# COMPACT_ATOMS: atom_id res chain seq x y z
N MET A 1 11.27 -14.18 -70.83
CA MET A 1 12.51 -14.75 -70.27
C MET A 1 12.29 -15.05 -68.79
N ARG A 2 12.40 -16.34 -68.43
CA ARG A 2 12.64 -16.98 -67.11
C ARG A 2 11.81 -16.53 -65.88
N THR A 3 10.73 -17.26 -65.50
CA THR A 3 10.62 -18.31 -64.43
C THR A 3 10.74 -17.77 -62.98
N TYR A 4 9.95 -18.07 -61.94
CA TYR A 4 9.12 -19.22 -61.51
C TYR A 4 7.99 -18.79 -60.51
N ILE A 5 7.00 -19.67 -60.31
CA ILE A 5 5.86 -19.64 -59.36
C ILE A 5 6.29 -20.13 -57.95
N ILE A 6 5.67 -19.63 -56.84
CA ILE A 6 5.30 -20.33 -55.55
C ILE A 6 4.64 -19.33 -54.56
N PRO A 7 3.75 -19.75 -53.63
CA PRO A 7 2.56 -19.03 -53.18
C PRO A 7 2.72 -18.22 -51.89
N VAL A 8 1.92 -17.16 -51.72
CA VAL A 8 1.83 -16.39 -50.48
C VAL A 8 0.80 -17.04 -49.56
N LEU A 9 1.29 -17.79 -48.57
CA LEU A 9 0.54 -18.14 -47.37
C LEU A 9 0.45 -16.89 -46.48
N ALA A 10 -0.77 -16.39 -46.29
CA ALA A 10 -1.09 -15.38 -45.31
C ALA A 10 -1.07 -16.02 -43.90
N THR A 11 0.06 -15.92 -43.20
CA THR A 11 0.12 -16.18 -41.76
C THR A 11 -0.44 -14.98 -41.01
N ALA A 12 -1.56 -15.22 -40.34
CA ALA A 12 -2.21 -14.32 -39.41
C ALA A 12 -1.21 -13.83 -38.35
N THR A 13 -0.93 -12.53 -38.36
CA THR A 13 -0.32 -11.83 -37.23
C THR A 13 -1.32 -11.83 -36.08
N LEU A 14 -1.10 -12.70 -35.11
CA LEU A 14 -1.62 -12.58 -33.75
C LEU A 14 -1.17 -11.23 -33.20
N THR A 15 -2.07 -10.26 -33.21
CA THR A 15 -1.95 -9.05 -32.42
C THR A 15 -2.05 -9.46 -30.95
N THR A 16 -0.90 -9.71 -30.34
CA THR A 16 -0.78 -9.73 -28.88
C THR A 16 -1.28 -8.37 -28.38
N ALA A 17 -2.38 -8.40 -27.65
CA ALA A 17 -2.94 -7.27 -26.95
C ALA A 17 -1.82 -6.49 -26.26
N SER A 18 -1.65 -5.24 -26.69
CA SER A 18 -0.77 -4.28 -26.03
C SER A 18 -1.13 -4.23 -24.56
N ALA A 19 -0.18 -4.61 -23.72
CA ALA A 19 -0.23 -4.41 -22.29
C ALA A 19 -0.57 -2.93 -21.99
N LEU A 20 -1.41 -2.76 -20.98
CA LEU A 20 -1.89 -1.49 -20.44
C LEU A 20 -0.72 -0.51 -20.22
N PRO A 21 -0.81 0.77 -20.66
CA PRO A 21 0.13 1.78 -20.24
C PRO A 21 -0.25 2.26 -18.84
N SER A 22 0.52 1.90 -17.83
CA SER A 22 0.47 2.58 -16.52
C SER A 22 1.87 2.71 -15.91
N ASP A 23 2.72 3.53 -16.52
CA ASP A 23 3.87 4.13 -15.83
C ASP A 23 3.80 5.65 -15.97
N ALA A 24 2.74 6.23 -15.40
CA ALA A 24 2.76 7.63 -14.99
C ALA A 24 2.94 7.63 -13.47
N LEU A 25 4.20 7.65 -13.03
CA LEU A 25 4.63 7.86 -11.66
C LEU A 25 4.07 9.20 -11.14
N HIS A 26 2.84 9.20 -10.61
CA HIS A 26 2.37 10.27 -9.76
C HIS A 26 3.14 10.15 -8.45
N SER A 27 4.01 11.12 -8.14
CA SER A 27 4.74 11.11 -6.86
C SER A 27 3.71 11.13 -5.72
N LYS A 28 3.59 10.02 -4.98
CA LYS A 28 2.72 9.94 -3.81
C LYS A 28 3.15 11.00 -2.81
N ARG A 29 2.30 12.00 -2.55
CA ARG A 29 2.59 13.01 -1.54
C ARG A 29 2.41 12.37 -0.16
N ALA A 30 3.46 12.38 0.66
CA ALA A 30 3.31 12.06 2.07
C ALA A 30 2.46 13.14 2.76
N LEU A 31 1.38 12.75 3.42
CA LEU A 31 0.62 13.61 4.32
C LEU A 31 1.50 14.03 5.49
N LEU A 32 1.27 15.22 6.05
CA LEU A 32 1.84 15.55 7.35
C LEU A 32 1.22 14.64 8.43
N SER A 33 1.90 14.51 9.56
CA SER A 33 1.24 14.01 10.76
C SER A 33 0.24 15.04 11.30
N TRP A 34 -0.77 14.61 12.05
CA TRP A 34 -1.67 15.53 12.72
C TRP A 34 -0.96 16.45 13.72
N ASP A 35 0.13 16.01 14.36
CA ASP A 35 0.88 16.85 15.31
C ASP A 35 1.61 18.01 14.60
N GLU A 36 2.22 17.73 13.45
CA GLU A 36 2.82 18.78 12.61
C GLU A 36 1.75 19.75 12.09
N ALA A 37 0.62 19.22 11.63
CA ALA A 37 -0.50 20.01 11.16
C ALA A 37 -1.11 20.90 12.26
N TYR A 38 -1.28 20.37 13.48
CA TYR A 38 -1.75 21.12 14.65
C TYR A 38 -0.74 22.16 15.13
N THR A 39 0.56 21.87 15.01
CA THR A 39 1.63 22.84 15.32
C THR A 39 1.51 24.05 14.40
N LYS A 40 1.37 23.83 13.08
CA LYS A 40 1.15 24.91 12.11
C LYS A 40 -0.18 25.64 12.33
N ALA A 41 -1.26 24.90 12.59
CA ALA A 41 -2.57 25.48 12.85
C ALA A 41 -2.56 26.39 14.09
N THR A 42 -1.85 25.99 15.15
CA THR A 42 -1.72 26.78 16.38
C THR A 42 -0.93 28.07 16.12
N ALA A 43 0.16 28.00 15.36
CA ALA A 43 0.93 29.18 14.97
C ALA A 43 0.10 30.16 14.09
N ALA A 44 -0.71 29.62 13.17
CA ALA A 44 -1.59 30.43 12.33
C ALA A 44 -2.74 31.07 13.13
N LEU A 45 -3.36 30.31 14.04
CA LEU A 45 -4.46 30.79 14.89
C LEU A 45 -4.08 32.03 15.71
N ALA A 46 -2.84 32.11 16.20
CA ALA A 46 -2.35 33.25 16.97
C ALA A 46 -2.27 34.57 16.17
N ARG A 47 -2.33 34.52 14.84
CA ARG A 47 -2.27 35.68 13.94
C ARG A 47 -3.65 36.16 13.47
N LEU A 48 -4.72 35.43 13.81
CA LEU A 48 -6.06 35.71 13.32
C LEU A 48 -6.81 36.68 14.23
N SER A 49 -7.47 37.66 13.62
CA SER A 49 -8.49 38.47 14.29
C SER A 49 -9.74 37.65 14.61
N SER A 50 -10.57 38.11 15.56
CA SER A 50 -11.86 37.45 15.86
C SER A 50 -12.77 37.38 14.63
N SER A 51 -12.77 38.40 13.77
CA SER A 51 -13.55 38.40 12.51
C SER A 51 -13.06 37.33 11.52
N GLU A 52 -11.75 37.13 11.39
CA GLU A 52 -11.21 36.08 10.51
C GLU A 52 -11.52 34.69 11.06
N LYS A 53 -11.41 34.48 12.38
CA LYS A 53 -11.82 33.22 13.03
C LYS A 53 -13.28 32.87 12.73
N ILE A 54 -14.18 33.84 12.92
CA ILE A 54 -15.61 33.69 12.61
C ILE A 54 -15.84 33.45 11.10
N GLY A 55 -15.07 34.11 10.24
CA GLY A 55 -15.14 33.93 8.80
C GLY A 55 -14.72 32.54 8.31
N ILE A 56 -13.72 31.92 8.96
CA ILE A 56 -13.24 30.56 8.63
C ILE A 56 -14.30 29.50 8.95
N VAL A 57 -15.02 29.64 10.07
CA VAL A 57 -16.01 28.64 10.53
C VAL A 57 -17.41 28.83 9.92
N THR A 58 -17.65 29.94 9.22
CA THR A 58 -18.97 30.28 8.69
C THR A 58 -18.96 30.29 7.17
N GLY A 59 -19.82 29.47 6.55
CA GLY A 59 -20.06 29.55 5.13
C GLY A 59 -20.57 30.93 4.69
N GLN A 60 -20.27 31.33 3.46
CA GLN A 60 -20.62 32.66 2.94
C GLN A 60 -22.12 32.84 2.65
N GLY A 61 -22.87 31.74 2.57
CA GLY A 61 -24.27 31.70 2.17
C GLY A 61 -24.47 30.85 0.91
N TRP A 62 -25.68 30.31 0.75
CA TRP A 62 -26.07 29.51 -0.41
C TRP A 62 -25.88 30.31 -1.71
N MET A 63 -25.24 29.68 -2.70
CA MET A 63 -24.95 30.26 -4.02
C MET A 63 -24.14 31.57 -4.04
N THR A 64 -23.52 31.95 -2.92
CA THR A 64 -22.76 33.21 -2.84
C THR A 64 -21.31 33.05 -3.35
N GLY A 65 -20.69 31.91 -3.06
CA GLY A 65 -19.38 31.53 -3.60
C GLY A 65 -19.47 30.69 -4.87
N PRO A 66 -18.34 30.43 -5.56
CA PRO A 66 -18.32 29.62 -6.78
C PRO A 66 -18.52 28.11 -6.55
N CYS A 67 -18.30 27.61 -5.34
CA CYS A 67 -18.45 26.20 -4.99
C CYS A 67 -19.79 25.96 -4.29
N VAL A 68 -20.16 24.69 -4.12
CA VAL A 68 -21.38 24.28 -3.39
C VAL A 68 -21.36 24.81 -1.94
N GLY A 69 -20.17 24.94 -1.34
CA GLY A 69 -19.93 25.70 -0.13
C GLY A 69 -18.62 26.47 -0.18
N ASN A 70 -18.58 27.65 0.45
CA ASN A 70 -17.36 28.44 0.60
C ASN A 70 -17.29 29.09 1.98
N THR A 71 -16.10 29.12 2.61
CA THR A 71 -15.81 29.92 3.82
C THR A 71 -15.18 31.25 3.45
N LYS A 72 -14.96 32.17 4.40
CA LYS A 72 -14.26 33.45 4.10
C LYS A 72 -12.75 33.27 4.13
N ALA A 73 -12.04 33.98 3.24
CA ALA A 73 -10.59 34.05 3.24
C ALA A 73 -10.05 34.79 4.48
N ALA A 74 -8.83 34.45 4.91
CA ALA A 74 -8.11 35.12 5.98
C ALA A 74 -6.70 35.50 5.49
N SER A 75 -6.56 36.74 5.05
CA SER A 75 -5.34 37.25 4.39
C SER A 75 -4.14 37.30 5.33
N SER A 76 -4.35 37.48 6.63
CA SER A 76 -3.28 37.53 7.65
C SER A 76 -2.40 36.28 7.70
N ILE A 77 -2.89 35.14 7.20
CA ILE A 77 -2.18 33.86 7.14
C ILE A 77 -2.13 33.27 5.71
N GLY A 78 -2.56 34.00 4.69
CA GLY A 78 -2.63 33.51 3.32
C GLY A 78 -3.64 32.37 3.11
N TYR A 79 -4.67 32.28 3.95
CA TYR A 79 -5.71 31.26 3.85
C TYR A 79 -6.79 31.70 2.85
N PRO A 80 -7.03 30.92 1.78
CA PRO A 80 -8.04 31.26 0.77
C PRO A 80 -9.46 31.03 1.29
N SER A 81 -10.46 31.46 0.52
CA SER A 81 -11.82 30.94 0.69
C SER A 81 -11.80 29.44 0.41
N LEU A 82 -11.99 28.58 1.41
CA LEU A 82 -12.08 27.14 1.15
C LEU A 82 -13.22 26.90 0.18
N CYS A 83 -12.95 26.10 -0.85
CA CYS A 83 -13.94 25.61 -1.79
C CYS A 83 -14.34 24.18 -1.40
N LEU A 84 -15.60 23.99 -1.05
CA LEU A 84 -16.19 22.70 -0.71
C LEU A 84 -17.13 22.27 -1.84
N GLN A 85 -16.89 21.10 -2.43
CA GLN A 85 -17.56 20.67 -3.66
C GLN A 85 -18.00 19.21 -3.62
N ASP A 86 -19.21 18.95 -4.07
CA ASP A 86 -19.73 17.61 -4.30
C ASP A 86 -18.99 16.94 -5.48
N GLY A 87 -18.99 15.62 -5.62
CA GLY A 87 -19.58 14.62 -4.73
C GLY A 87 -18.69 13.37 -4.59
N PRO A 88 -19.24 12.27 -4.07
CA PRO A 88 -18.50 11.03 -3.80
C PRO A 88 -18.03 10.25 -5.04
N LEU A 89 -18.41 10.67 -6.26
CA LEU A 89 -18.12 9.96 -7.52
C LEU A 89 -17.68 10.86 -8.68
N GLY A 90 -17.26 12.09 -8.40
CA GLY A 90 -16.84 13.07 -9.41
C GLY A 90 -17.21 14.48 -8.99
N ILE A 91 -16.72 15.50 -9.71
CA ILE A 91 -16.95 16.90 -9.35
C ILE A 91 -18.30 17.36 -9.89
N ARG A 92 -19.22 17.78 -9.01
CA ARG A 92 -20.56 18.24 -9.37
C ARG A 92 -20.50 19.60 -10.07
N TYR A 93 -21.41 19.83 -11.02
CA TYR A 93 -21.62 21.10 -11.71
C TYR A 93 -20.45 21.62 -12.57
N VAL A 94 -19.59 20.72 -13.04
CA VAL A 94 -18.50 21.05 -13.99
C VAL A 94 -18.55 20.06 -15.15
N LYS A 95 -18.62 20.55 -16.40
CA LYS A 95 -18.53 19.68 -17.59
C LYS A 95 -17.08 19.37 -17.91
N GLY A 96 -16.82 18.18 -18.45
CA GLY A 96 -15.47 17.74 -18.85
C GLY A 96 -14.64 17.12 -17.73
N VAL A 97 -15.26 16.83 -16.59
CA VAL A 97 -14.72 16.01 -15.49
C VAL A 97 -15.18 14.55 -15.65
N THR A 98 -14.56 13.62 -14.92
CA THR A 98 -14.89 12.20 -15.03
C THR A 98 -16.10 11.85 -14.16
N ALA A 99 -17.03 11.09 -14.74
CA ALA A 99 -18.12 10.42 -14.02
C ALA A 99 -17.69 9.01 -13.61
N PHE A 100 -17.17 8.89 -12.38
CA PHE A 100 -16.71 7.62 -11.82
C PHE A 100 -17.87 6.71 -11.43
N SER A 101 -17.60 5.42 -11.24
CA SER A 101 -18.55 4.47 -10.70
C SER A 101 -18.99 4.89 -9.29
N ALA A 102 -20.24 4.59 -8.93
CA ALA A 102 -20.77 4.86 -7.60
C ALA A 102 -20.01 4.07 -6.52
N GLY A 103 -20.08 4.53 -5.25
CA GLY A 103 -19.46 3.83 -4.12
C GLY A 103 -19.89 2.36 -4.05
N ILE A 104 -21.17 2.09 -4.30
CA ILE A 104 -21.70 0.73 -4.18
C ILE A 104 -21.12 -0.21 -5.24
N HIS A 105 -20.85 0.31 -6.43
CA HIS A 105 -20.21 -0.44 -7.51
C HIS A 105 -18.71 -0.63 -7.26
N ALA A 106 -18.05 0.38 -6.68
CA ALA A 106 -16.68 0.25 -6.21
C ALA A 106 -16.55 -0.84 -5.13
N ALA A 107 -17.51 -0.94 -4.21
CA ALA A 107 -17.58 -2.01 -3.22
C ALA A 107 -17.78 -3.39 -3.85
N SER A 108 -18.62 -3.49 -4.91
CA SER A 108 -18.82 -4.74 -5.66
C SER A 108 -17.54 -5.28 -6.30
N THR A 109 -16.49 -4.46 -6.46
CA THR A 109 -15.19 -4.96 -6.93
C THR A 109 -14.46 -5.78 -5.88
N TRP A 110 -14.65 -5.49 -4.59
CA TRP A 110 -13.85 -6.02 -3.47
C TRP A 110 -12.33 -5.87 -3.68
N ASP A 111 -11.92 -4.84 -4.41
CA ASP A 111 -10.54 -4.58 -4.81
C ASP A 111 -10.04 -3.26 -4.20
N VAL A 112 -9.22 -3.39 -3.16
CA VAL A 112 -8.71 -2.23 -2.39
C VAL A 112 -7.83 -1.31 -3.25
N ASP A 113 -7.14 -1.85 -4.24
CA ASP A 113 -6.24 -1.08 -5.09
C ASP A 113 -7.05 -0.23 -6.08
N LEU A 114 -8.07 -0.83 -6.71
CA LEU A 114 -8.98 -0.10 -7.58
C LEU A 114 -9.74 1.00 -6.80
N ILE A 115 -10.21 0.71 -5.58
CA ILE A 115 -10.92 1.69 -4.74
C ILE A 115 -10.00 2.88 -4.38
N ARG A 116 -8.74 2.61 -4.05
CA ARG A 116 -7.76 3.66 -3.76
C ARG A 116 -7.43 4.52 -4.98
N GLU A 117 -7.24 3.88 -6.14
CA GLU A 117 -6.98 4.58 -7.40
C GLU A 117 -8.14 5.51 -7.76
N ARG A 118 -9.39 5.04 -7.61
CA ARG A 118 -10.59 5.87 -7.77
C ARG A 118 -10.54 7.11 -6.86
N GLY A 119 -10.18 6.93 -5.59
CA GLY A 119 -9.97 8.04 -4.66
C GLY A 119 -8.89 9.03 -5.13
N SER A 120 -7.76 8.53 -5.61
CA SER A 120 -6.66 9.35 -6.13
C SER A 120 -7.06 10.16 -7.36
N PHE A 121 -7.77 9.56 -8.32
CA PHE A 121 -8.20 10.25 -9.54
C PHE A 121 -9.25 11.32 -9.25
N MET A 122 -10.22 11.03 -8.39
CA MET A 122 -11.16 12.05 -7.91
C MET A 122 -10.44 13.23 -7.22
N GLY A 123 -9.49 12.93 -6.33
CA GLY A 123 -8.71 13.96 -5.63
C GLY A 123 -7.84 14.80 -6.57
N ASN A 124 -7.29 14.20 -7.63
CA ASN A 124 -6.53 14.90 -8.66
C ASN A 124 -7.41 15.88 -9.45
N GLU A 125 -8.61 15.49 -9.86
CA GLU A 125 -9.54 16.41 -10.53
C GLU A 125 -10.01 17.54 -9.60
N ALA A 126 -10.33 17.21 -8.35
CA ALA A 126 -10.71 18.19 -7.35
C ALA A 126 -9.61 19.26 -7.17
N LYS A 127 -8.36 18.83 -6.96
CA LYS A 127 -7.22 19.73 -6.78
C LYS A 127 -6.96 20.60 -8.01
N GLN A 128 -7.01 20.04 -9.21
CA GLN A 128 -6.82 20.81 -10.45
C GLN A 128 -7.85 21.93 -10.61
N LEU A 129 -9.08 21.73 -10.12
CA LEU A 129 -10.12 22.76 -10.11
C LEU A 129 -10.00 23.78 -8.98
N GLY A 130 -9.05 23.60 -8.06
CA GLY A 130 -8.95 24.41 -6.85
C GLY A 130 -10.05 24.10 -5.82
N VAL A 131 -10.64 22.89 -5.87
CA VAL A 131 -11.49 22.38 -4.80
C VAL A 131 -10.60 22.00 -3.63
N HIS A 132 -10.92 22.49 -2.44
CA HIS A 132 -10.13 22.21 -1.24
C HIS A 132 -10.69 21.02 -0.47
N VAL A 133 -12.02 20.87 -0.45
CA VAL A 133 -12.71 19.81 0.26
C VAL A 133 -13.67 19.13 -0.69
N GLN A 134 -13.47 17.85 -0.95
CA GLN A 134 -14.40 17.05 -1.73
C GLN A 134 -15.36 16.33 -0.77
N LEU A 135 -16.65 16.46 -1.03
CA LEU A 135 -17.73 16.05 -0.12
C LEU A 135 -18.06 14.56 -0.27
N GLY A 136 -17.08 13.74 0.10
CA GLY A 136 -17.14 12.29 0.16
C GLY A 136 -15.81 11.71 0.67
N PRO A 137 -15.71 10.39 0.82
CA PRO A 137 -16.73 9.37 0.50
C PRO A 137 -17.86 9.22 1.53
N ALA A 138 -18.87 8.40 1.21
CA ALA A 138 -20.02 8.16 2.06
C ALA A 138 -19.98 6.82 2.83
N ALA A 139 -20.22 6.88 4.13
CA ALA A 139 -20.43 5.75 5.04
C ALA A 139 -21.83 5.71 5.67
N GLY A 140 -22.55 6.84 5.66
CA GLY A 140 -23.93 6.98 6.14
C GLY A 140 -24.82 7.48 5.00
N ALA A 141 -25.77 6.72 4.48
CA ALA A 141 -26.27 5.45 5.01
C ALA A 141 -25.30 4.25 4.90
N LEU A 142 -25.33 3.39 5.92
CA LEU A 142 -24.76 2.03 5.88
C LEU A 142 -25.65 1.12 5.01
N GLY A 143 -26.96 1.36 5.00
CA GLY A 143 -27.91 0.62 4.17
C GLY A 143 -28.76 -0.37 4.97
N LYS A 144 -29.21 0.05 6.16
CA LYS A 144 -30.20 -0.71 6.96
C LYS A 144 -31.43 -1.08 6.14
N PHE A 145 -31.97 -0.11 5.40
CA PHE A 145 -33.14 -0.30 4.56
C PHE A 145 -32.72 -0.61 3.13
N ALA A 146 -33.12 -1.76 2.60
CA ALA A 146 -32.89 -2.10 1.19
C ALA A 146 -33.45 -1.03 0.21
N LYS A 147 -34.47 -0.27 0.64
CA LYS A 147 -35.12 0.81 -0.12
C LYS A 147 -34.51 2.19 0.07
N GLY A 148 -33.51 2.34 0.96
CA GLY A 148 -32.90 3.63 1.28
C GLY A 148 -32.34 4.33 0.04
N GLY A 149 -32.73 5.59 -0.16
CA GLY A 149 -32.53 6.32 -1.41
C GLY A 149 -31.07 6.59 -1.79
N ARG A 150 -30.17 6.63 -0.80
CA ARG A 150 -28.76 7.02 -0.97
C ARG A 150 -27.75 5.92 -0.61
N ASN A 151 -28.20 4.69 -0.38
CA ASN A 151 -27.30 3.57 -0.08
C ASN A 151 -26.21 3.40 -1.17
N TRP A 152 -26.55 3.74 -2.41
CA TRP A 152 -25.69 3.61 -3.58
C TRP A 152 -24.46 4.55 -3.57
N GLU A 153 -24.53 5.67 -2.84
CA GLU A 153 -23.38 6.55 -2.64
C GLU A 153 -22.34 5.91 -1.70
N GLY A 154 -22.79 5.06 -0.77
CA GLY A 154 -21.98 4.29 0.16
C GLY A 154 -21.42 3.00 -0.45
N PHE A 155 -20.99 2.04 0.38
CA PHE A 155 -20.23 0.86 -0.06
C PHE A 155 -20.89 -0.48 0.32
N GLY A 156 -22.20 -0.49 0.52
CA GLY A 156 -22.98 -1.68 0.86
C GLY A 156 -23.24 -1.83 2.35
N ALA A 157 -23.93 -2.91 2.73
CA ALA A 157 -24.56 -3.05 4.06
C ALA A 157 -23.65 -3.63 5.15
N ASP A 158 -22.35 -3.83 4.86
CA ASP A 158 -21.40 -4.39 5.81
C ASP A 158 -20.41 -3.34 6.34
N PRO A 159 -20.31 -3.16 7.68
CA PRO A 159 -19.44 -2.14 8.26
C PRO A 159 -17.95 -2.40 8.03
N TYR A 160 -17.52 -3.67 7.90
CA TYR A 160 -16.11 -3.98 7.64
C TYR A 160 -15.75 -3.63 6.19
N LEU A 161 -16.53 -4.11 5.22
CA LEU A 161 -16.33 -3.78 3.80
C LEU A 161 -16.36 -2.26 3.58
N GLN A 162 -17.39 -1.59 4.12
CA GLN A 162 -17.53 -0.15 4.00
C GLN A 162 -16.41 0.61 4.72
N GLY A 163 -15.95 0.14 5.88
CA GLY A 163 -14.81 0.75 6.58
C GLY A 163 -13.51 0.67 5.79
N ILE A 164 -13.20 -0.48 5.19
CA ILE A 164 -12.02 -0.63 4.32
C ILE A 164 -12.14 0.27 3.08
N ALA A 165 -13.30 0.29 2.42
CA ALA A 165 -13.52 1.11 1.23
C ALA A 165 -13.44 2.62 1.52
N MET A 166 -13.99 3.06 2.66
CA MET A 166 -13.84 4.43 3.17
C MET A 166 -12.37 4.79 3.35
N ALA A 167 -11.61 3.96 4.07
CA ALA A 167 -10.21 4.21 4.37
C ALA A 167 -9.35 4.32 3.10
N GLU A 168 -9.51 3.42 2.13
CA GLU A 168 -8.72 3.47 0.90
C GLU A 168 -9.12 4.63 -0.03
N THR A 169 -10.41 4.95 -0.11
CA THR A 169 -10.87 6.13 -0.88
C THR A 169 -10.32 7.43 -0.27
N ILE A 170 -10.38 7.58 1.06
CA ILE A 170 -9.85 8.74 1.79
C ILE A 170 -8.34 8.87 1.59
N LYS A 171 -7.58 7.78 1.71
CA LYS A 171 -6.13 7.80 1.47
C LYS A 171 -5.82 8.30 0.06
N GLY A 172 -6.48 7.76 -0.97
CA GLY A 172 -6.28 8.19 -2.36
C GLY A 172 -6.57 9.69 -2.54
N MET A 173 -7.71 10.17 -2.06
CA MET A 173 -8.11 11.58 -2.18
C MET A 173 -7.10 12.51 -1.48
N GLN A 174 -6.71 12.17 -0.25
CA GLN A 174 -5.82 13.03 0.54
C GLN A 174 -4.38 13.02 0.05
N GLU A 175 -3.89 11.88 -0.45
CA GLU A 175 -2.57 11.77 -1.10
C GLU A 175 -2.50 12.63 -2.37
N ALA A 176 -3.61 12.84 -3.08
CA ALA A 176 -3.69 13.78 -4.19
C ALA A 176 -3.62 15.26 -3.71
N GLY A 177 -3.97 15.53 -2.45
CA GLY A 177 -3.89 16.83 -1.79
C GLY A 177 -5.23 17.53 -1.57
N VAL A 178 -6.36 16.86 -1.80
CA VAL A 178 -7.69 17.37 -1.43
C VAL A 178 -8.08 16.87 -0.04
N GLN A 179 -8.86 17.64 0.71
CA GLN A 179 -9.45 17.15 1.96
C GLN A 179 -10.64 16.25 1.64
N ALA A 180 -10.65 15.03 2.18
CA ALA A 180 -11.83 14.17 2.14
C ALA A 180 -12.81 14.54 3.27
N CYS A 181 -14.09 14.20 3.07
CA CYS A 181 -15.18 14.46 4.01
C CYS A 181 -16.01 13.20 4.22
N ALA A 182 -15.85 12.54 5.37
CA ALA A 182 -16.64 11.35 5.71
C ALA A 182 -18.09 11.74 6.04
N LYS A 183 -19.07 11.23 5.26
CA LYS A 183 -20.48 11.62 5.40
C LYS A 183 -21.47 10.44 5.32
N HIS A 184 -22.71 10.54 5.79
CA HIS A 184 -23.23 11.57 6.70
C HIS A 184 -23.21 11.01 8.13
N TRP A 185 -22.59 11.74 9.05
CA TRP A 185 -22.39 11.39 10.45
C TRP A 185 -23.60 11.84 11.29
N ILE A 186 -24.54 10.99 11.67
CA ILE A 186 -24.57 9.54 11.51
C ILE A 186 -26.03 9.05 11.47
N VAL A 187 -26.23 7.80 11.03
CA VAL A 187 -27.52 7.08 11.02
C VAL A 187 -28.64 7.77 10.23
N ASN A 188 -28.26 8.49 9.18
CA ASN A 188 -29.17 8.96 8.13
C ASN A 188 -29.48 7.81 7.16
N GLU A 189 -30.25 6.82 7.62
CA GLU A 189 -30.47 5.56 6.88
C GLU A 189 -31.64 5.62 5.88
N GLN A 190 -32.39 6.73 5.84
CA GLN A 190 -33.53 6.96 4.95
C GLN A 190 -33.60 8.43 4.53
N GLU A 191 -34.19 8.70 3.37
CA GLU A 191 -34.41 10.08 2.91
C GLU A 191 -35.73 10.67 3.38
N LYS A 192 -36.76 9.83 3.53
CA LYS A 192 -38.06 10.24 4.03
C LYS A 192 -37.93 10.90 5.38
N ASN A 193 -38.36 12.16 5.46
CA ASN A 193 -38.32 12.98 6.68
C ASN A 193 -36.91 13.18 7.27
N ARG A 194 -35.84 13.03 6.48
CA ARG A 194 -34.44 13.12 6.95
C ARG A 194 -34.11 14.36 7.79
N GLU A 195 -34.78 15.50 7.56
CA GLU A 195 -34.57 16.76 8.29
C GLU A 195 -35.27 16.83 9.66
N THR A 196 -36.16 15.88 9.96
CA THR A 196 -37.00 15.90 11.17
C THR A 196 -37.01 14.60 11.96
N VAL A 197 -36.79 13.47 11.30
CA VAL A 197 -36.83 12.12 11.89
C VAL A 197 -35.72 11.92 12.92
N SER A 198 -36.04 11.22 14.02
CA SER A 198 -35.05 10.72 14.96
C SER A 198 -34.72 9.25 14.75
N SER A 199 -33.44 8.95 14.56
CA SER A 199 -32.87 7.61 14.63
C SER A 199 -32.50 7.31 16.09
N ASN A 200 -33.32 6.51 16.76
CA ASN A 200 -33.18 6.19 18.19
C ASN A 200 -32.39 4.89 18.39
N VAL A 201 -31.06 4.97 18.31
CA VAL A 201 -30.17 3.81 18.20
C VAL A 201 -29.55 3.42 19.55
N PRO A 202 -29.63 2.14 19.96
CA PRO A 202 -28.93 1.63 21.14
C PRO A 202 -27.41 1.78 21.05
N ASP A 203 -26.77 1.98 22.20
CA ASP A 203 -25.36 2.34 22.32
C ASP A 203 -24.42 1.31 21.63
N ARG A 204 -24.66 0.02 21.86
CA ARG A 204 -23.91 -1.07 21.23
C ARG A 204 -24.09 -1.12 19.72
N VAL A 205 -25.33 -0.97 19.24
CA VAL A 205 -25.66 -1.07 17.81
C VAL A 205 -24.99 0.05 17.02
N ILE A 206 -25.03 1.29 17.53
CA ILE A 206 -24.38 2.41 16.86
C ILE A 206 -22.85 2.24 16.80
N ARG A 207 -22.18 1.65 17.81
CA ARG A 207 -20.72 1.41 17.78
C ARG A 207 -20.31 0.26 16.87
N GLU A 208 -21.02 -0.86 16.94
CA GLU A 208 -20.63 -2.08 16.22
C GLU A 208 -21.00 -2.08 14.72
N LEU A 209 -21.98 -1.27 14.30
CA LEU A 209 -22.37 -1.14 12.89
C LEU A 209 -22.04 0.24 12.31
N TYR A 210 -22.78 1.27 12.71
CA TYR A 210 -22.83 2.53 11.96
C TYR A 210 -21.61 3.43 12.18
N ASN A 211 -21.02 3.41 13.38
CA ASN A 211 -19.79 4.13 13.71
C ASN A 211 -18.56 3.43 13.11
N TRP A 212 -18.56 2.11 13.03
CA TRP A 212 -17.43 1.30 12.56
C TRP A 212 -16.73 1.84 11.31
N PRO A 213 -17.42 2.13 10.17
CA PRO A 213 -16.75 2.65 8.98
C PRO A 213 -16.17 4.07 9.16
N PHE A 214 -16.73 4.88 10.05
CA PHE A 214 -16.16 6.18 10.40
C PHE A 214 -14.93 6.03 11.29
N ALA A 215 -14.84 5.01 12.15
CA ALA A 215 -13.60 4.71 12.87
C ALA A 215 -12.44 4.41 11.89
N ASP A 216 -12.70 3.66 10.81
CA ASP A 216 -11.73 3.44 9.73
C ASP A 216 -11.41 4.74 8.96
N ALA A 217 -12.40 5.61 8.72
CA ALA A 217 -12.16 6.93 8.12
C ALA A 217 -11.26 7.82 9.00
N VAL A 218 -11.51 7.88 10.31
CA VAL A 218 -10.69 8.64 11.27
C VAL A 218 -9.29 8.04 11.37
N LYS A 219 -9.17 6.71 11.39
CA LYS A 219 -7.86 6.03 11.36
C LYS A 219 -7.07 6.32 10.08
N ALA A 220 -7.76 6.50 8.96
CA ALA A 220 -7.19 6.94 7.68
C ALA A 220 -6.90 8.45 7.63
N ASN A 221 -6.97 9.15 8.77
CA ASN A 221 -6.73 10.58 8.93
C ASN A 221 -7.65 11.45 8.08
N VAL A 222 -8.93 11.09 7.94
CA VAL A 222 -9.90 11.93 7.22
C VAL A 222 -9.87 13.36 7.76
N ALA A 223 -9.80 14.33 6.85
CA ALA A 223 -9.65 15.75 7.16
C ALA A 223 -10.92 16.36 7.76
N SER A 224 -12.09 15.89 7.31
CA SER A 224 -13.38 16.41 7.76
C SER A 224 -14.44 15.31 7.88
N ALA A 225 -15.45 15.58 8.71
CA ALA A 225 -16.68 14.79 8.77
C ALA A 225 -17.89 15.72 8.60
N MET A 226 -18.98 15.22 8.01
CA MET A 226 -20.20 15.98 7.82
C MET A 226 -21.30 15.42 8.69
N CYS A 227 -21.80 16.21 9.65
CA CYS A 227 -22.92 15.80 10.48
C CYS A 227 -24.23 15.79 9.68
N SER A 228 -25.10 14.82 9.91
CA SER A 228 -26.29 14.54 9.10
C SER A 228 -27.50 15.42 9.45
N TYR A 229 -28.51 15.37 8.57
CA TYR A 229 -29.81 16.04 8.77
C TYR A 229 -30.63 15.50 9.94
N ASN A 230 -30.62 14.19 10.18
CA ASN A 230 -31.53 13.55 11.12
C ASN A 230 -31.16 13.85 12.59
N LYS A 231 -32.13 13.61 13.47
CA LYS A 231 -31.87 13.52 14.90
C LYS A 231 -31.30 12.15 15.25
N VAL A 232 -30.51 12.11 16.31
CA VAL A 232 -30.02 10.90 16.95
C VAL A 232 -30.47 10.95 18.40
N ASN A 233 -31.35 10.03 18.81
CA ASN A 233 -31.95 10.00 20.14
C ASN A 233 -32.58 11.34 20.57
N GLY A 234 -33.30 12.01 19.66
CA GLY A 234 -34.05 13.23 19.93
C GLY A 234 -33.29 14.55 19.73
N THR A 235 -31.99 14.53 19.46
CA THR A 235 -31.17 15.73 19.20
C THR A 235 -30.61 15.68 17.77
N TRP A 236 -30.67 16.79 17.03
CA TRP A 236 -30.08 16.87 15.69
C TRP A 236 -28.59 16.50 15.70
N ALA A 237 -28.13 15.73 14.71
CA ALA A 237 -26.75 15.23 14.68
C ALA A 237 -25.72 16.38 14.74
N CYS A 238 -26.00 17.50 14.08
CA CYS A 238 -25.19 18.73 14.09
C CYS A 238 -25.30 19.58 15.37
N GLU A 239 -25.99 19.10 16.40
CA GLU A 239 -26.09 19.78 17.71
C GLU A 239 -25.78 18.85 18.89
N SER A 240 -25.53 17.58 18.61
CA SER A 240 -25.43 16.56 19.64
C SER A 240 -23.99 16.41 20.16
N ASP A 241 -23.77 16.89 21.39
CA ASP A 241 -22.54 16.68 22.17
C ASP A 241 -22.16 15.19 22.25
N LYS A 242 -23.15 14.30 22.41
CA LYS A 242 -22.92 12.85 22.45
C LYS A 242 -22.36 12.33 21.12
N VAL A 243 -22.86 12.84 19.99
CA VAL A 243 -22.50 12.34 18.65
C VAL A 243 -21.18 12.96 18.17
N MET A 244 -20.97 14.26 18.33
CA MET A 244 -19.77 14.93 17.79
C MET A 244 -18.62 14.99 18.79
N ASN A 245 -18.82 15.50 20.00
CA ASN A 245 -17.72 15.60 20.97
C ASN A 245 -17.36 14.22 21.52
N LYS A 246 -18.32 13.53 22.15
CA LYS A 246 -18.03 12.28 22.87
C LYS A 246 -17.69 11.13 21.92
N MET A 247 -18.52 10.87 20.92
CA MET A 247 -18.32 9.70 20.05
C MET A 247 -17.25 9.96 18.97
N LEU A 248 -17.32 11.07 18.22
CA LEU A 248 -16.37 11.31 17.14
C LEU A 248 -15.02 11.86 17.63
N LYS A 249 -15.01 12.95 18.40
CA LYS A 249 -13.77 13.64 18.79
C LYS A 249 -13.03 12.95 19.93
N GLU A 250 -13.73 12.52 20.97
CA GLU A 250 -13.13 11.91 22.16
C GLU A 250 -12.95 10.39 22.00
N GLU A 251 -14.00 9.62 21.71
CA GLU A 251 -13.92 8.15 21.63
C GLU A 251 -13.09 7.68 20.43
N LEU A 252 -13.30 8.25 19.24
CA LEU A 252 -12.52 7.92 18.04
C LEU A 252 -11.24 8.77 17.87
N GLY A 253 -10.99 9.74 18.74
CA GLY A 253 -9.80 10.61 18.61
C GLY A 253 -9.77 11.43 17.32
N PHE A 254 -10.93 11.84 16.78
CA PHE A 254 -10.99 12.62 15.54
C PHE A 254 -10.35 13.99 15.71
N ARG A 255 -9.32 14.25 14.90
CA ARG A 255 -8.53 15.49 14.93
C ARG A 255 -8.92 16.49 13.84
N GLY A 256 -9.74 16.10 12.88
CA GLY A 256 -10.27 17.02 11.88
C GLY A 256 -11.41 17.89 12.42
N TYR A 257 -12.16 18.49 11.49
CA TYR A 257 -13.30 19.35 11.79
C TYR A 257 -14.63 18.74 11.32
N VAL A 258 -15.71 19.10 12.00
CA VAL A 258 -17.08 18.69 11.65
C VAL A 258 -17.81 19.84 10.96
N MET A 259 -18.25 19.62 9.72
CA MET A 259 -19.15 20.54 9.01
C MET A 259 -20.60 20.07 9.11
N SER A 260 -21.57 20.97 8.99
CA SER A 260 -22.96 20.57 8.75
C SER A 260 -23.15 20.04 7.33
N ASP A 261 -24.09 19.11 7.16
CA ASP A 261 -24.81 18.99 5.89
C ASP A 261 -25.51 20.34 5.56
N TRP A 262 -25.93 20.55 4.32
CA TRP A 262 -26.42 21.85 3.86
C TRP A 262 -27.68 22.26 4.59
N ASN A 263 -27.59 23.31 5.41
CA ASN A 263 -28.68 23.79 6.26
C ASN A 263 -29.12 22.80 7.37
N ALA A 264 -28.24 21.87 7.79
CA ALA A 264 -28.50 20.96 8.91
C ALA A 264 -28.19 21.57 10.30
N GLN A 265 -27.80 22.85 10.37
CA GLN A 265 -27.64 23.57 11.63
C GLN A 265 -28.98 24.16 12.08
N HIS A 266 -29.33 24.00 13.37
CA HIS A 266 -30.61 24.50 13.90
C HIS A 266 -30.48 25.65 14.92
N THR A 267 -29.34 25.78 15.61
CA THR A 267 -29.08 26.83 16.62
C THR A 267 -27.67 27.38 16.54
N THR A 268 -27.44 28.59 17.06
CA THR A 268 -26.10 29.21 17.17
C THR A 268 -25.25 28.54 18.26
N VAL A 269 -25.77 28.51 19.49
CA VAL A 269 -25.04 28.07 20.69
C VAL A 269 -25.01 26.55 20.79
N GLY A 270 -26.12 25.87 20.49
CA GLY A 270 -26.25 24.42 20.59
C GLY A 270 -25.30 23.70 19.64
N SER A 271 -25.22 24.11 18.37
CA SER A 271 -24.28 23.51 17.42
C SER A 271 -22.81 23.77 17.77
N ALA A 272 -22.48 24.99 18.22
CA ALA A 272 -21.11 25.38 18.58
C ALA A 272 -20.60 24.57 19.77
N ASN A 273 -21.39 24.50 20.85
CA ASN A 273 -21.02 23.76 22.06
C ASN A 273 -21.21 22.25 21.89
N GLY A 274 -22.15 21.82 21.04
CA GLY A 274 -22.37 20.42 20.68
C GLY A 274 -21.23 19.80 19.88
N GLY A 275 -20.30 20.61 19.35
CA GLY A 275 -19.06 20.13 18.75
C GLY A 275 -18.92 20.39 17.25
N MET A 276 -19.84 21.12 16.61
CA MET A 276 -19.67 21.49 15.21
C MET A 276 -18.50 22.48 15.06
N ASP A 277 -17.84 22.47 13.90
CA ASP A 277 -16.69 23.33 13.60
C ASP A 277 -16.91 24.23 12.37
N MET A 278 -17.82 23.88 11.47
CA MET A 278 -18.12 24.66 10.27
C MET A 278 -19.61 24.60 9.92
N THR A 279 -20.26 25.75 9.73
CA THR A 279 -21.63 25.78 9.19
C THR A 279 -21.63 25.91 7.67
N MET A 280 -22.38 25.04 6.99
CA MET A 280 -22.55 25.03 5.55
C MET A 280 -24.05 25.00 5.16
N PRO A 281 -24.46 25.78 4.13
CA PRO A 281 -23.65 26.74 3.37
C PRO A 281 -23.43 28.07 4.12
N GLY A 282 -23.87 28.18 5.39
CA GLY A 282 -23.80 29.37 6.25
C GLY A 282 -25.12 30.14 6.40
N SER A 283 -26.07 29.86 5.51
CA SER A 283 -27.45 30.31 5.51
C SER A 283 -28.37 29.15 5.14
N ASN A 284 -29.69 29.34 5.22
CA ASN A 284 -30.62 28.48 4.52
C ASN A 284 -30.60 28.74 3.00
N PHE A 285 -31.31 27.93 2.22
CA PHE A 285 -31.32 28.03 0.75
C PHE A 285 -31.92 29.35 0.21
N ASN A 286 -32.60 30.14 1.04
CA ASN A 286 -33.12 31.48 0.69
C ASN A 286 -32.19 32.61 1.15
N ASN A 287 -30.95 32.29 1.58
CA ASN A 287 -30.00 33.23 2.16
C ASN A 287 -30.51 33.96 3.42
N GLN A 288 -31.36 33.29 4.18
CA GLN A 288 -31.87 33.70 5.48
C GLN A 288 -31.34 32.76 6.58
N ASN A 289 -31.74 32.99 7.84
CA ASN A 289 -31.37 32.15 9.00
C ASN A 289 -29.85 31.94 9.15
N ILE A 290 -29.09 33.04 9.24
CA ILE A 290 -27.64 33.02 9.43
C ILE A 290 -27.36 32.77 10.92
N LEU A 291 -27.05 31.52 11.27
CA LEU A 291 -26.91 31.08 12.66
C LEU A 291 -25.50 31.25 13.24
N TRP A 292 -24.44 31.26 12.42
CA TRP A 292 -23.11 31.72 12.82
C TRP A 292 -22.75 33.04 12.11
N GLY A 293 -21.48 33.38 11.92
CA GLY A 293 -21.12 34.74 11.50
C GLY A 293 -21.41 35.75 12.62
N PRO A 294 -22.21 36.81 12.38
CA PRO A 294 -22.54 37.80 13.41
C PRO A 294 -23.17 37.20 14.67
N GLN A 295 -24.02 36.17 14.54
CA GLN A 295 -24.68 35.54 15.69
C GLN A 295 -23.70 34.78 16.58
N LEU A 296 -22.71 34.09 16.00
CA LEU A 296 -21.67 33.42 16.76
C LEU A 296 -20.76 34.44 17.47
N GLN A 297 -20.45 35.55 16.80
CA GLN A 297 -19.69 36.64 17.42
C GLN A 297 -20.42 37.24 18.64
N THR A 298 -21.73 37.47 18.53
CA THR A 298 -22.57 37.92 19.66
C THR A 298 -22.62 36.88 20.78
N ALA A 299 -22.77 35.59 20.45
CA ALA A 299 -22.78 34.53 21.45
C ALA A 299 -21.46 34.43 22.23
N VAL A 300 -20.32 34.68 21.58
CA VAL A 300 -19.01 34.78 22.24
C VAL A 300 -18.93 36.03 23.12
N GLY A 301 -19.35 37.19 22.62
CA GLY A 301 -19.39 38.44 23.40
C GLY A 301 -20.26 38.35 24.65
N ASN A 302 -21.33 37.55 24.60
CA ASN A 302 -22.24 37.29 25.71
C ASN A 302 -21.81 36.12 26.61
N GLY A 303 -20.68 35.46 26.34
CA GLY A 303 -20.17 34.32 27.13
C GLY A 303 -20.96 33.02 26.97
N GLN A 304 -21.86 32.91 25.99
CA GLN A 304 -22.65 31.71 25.71
C GLN A 304 -21.86 30.64 24.96
N VAL A 305 -20.86 31.07 24.19
CA VAL A 305 -19.85 30.22 23.55
C VAL A 305 -18.49 30.73 23.97
N GLN A 306 -17.64 29.86 24.51
CA GLN A 306 -16.31 30.26 24.94
C GLN A 306 -15.40 30.57 23.74
N GLN A 307 -14.54 31.57 23.85
CA GLN A 307 -13.54 31.88 22.79
C GLN A 307 -12.67 30.66 22.46
N SER A 308 -12.33 29.85 23.47
CA SER A 308 -11.57 28.59 23.31
C SER A 308 -12.28 27.58 22.41
N ARG A 309 -13.62 27.59 22.36
CA ARG A 309 -14.40 26.73 21.46
C ARG A 309 -14.21 27.18 20.01
N VAL A 310 -14.34 28.47 19.72
CA VAL A 310 -14.10 29.03 18.36
C VAL A 310 -12.65 28.80 17.93
N ASP A 311 -11.70 28.97 18.85
CA ASP A 311 -10.29 28.69 18.60
C ASP A 311 -10.02 27.23 18.24
N ASP A 312 -10.73 26.27 18.87
CA ASP A 312 -10.65 24.85 18.51
C ASP A 312 -11.25 24.57 17.13
N MET A 313 -12.40 25.16 16.80
CA MET A 313 -13.02 25.03 15.47
C MET A 313 -12.03 25.45 14.37
N VAL A 314 -11.47 26.64 14.49
CA VAL A 314 -10.50 27.20 13.53
C VAL A 314 -9.25 26.34 13.48
N LYS A 315 -8.72 25.90 14.62
CA LYS A 315 -7.52 25.05 14.67
C LYS A 315 -7.72 23.72 13.95
N ARG A 316 -8.88 23.08 14.09
CA ARG A 316 -9.23 21.84 13.37
C ARG A 316 -9.28 22.07 11.86
N ILE A 317 -9.91 23.15 11.41
CA ILE A 317 -10.01 23.51 9.98
C ILE A 317 -8.62 23.78 9.40
N LEU A 318 -7.81 24.59 10.08
CA LEU A 318 -6.45 24.91 9.63
C LEU A 318 -5.54 23.69 9.68
N ALA A 319 -5.67 22.82 10.70
CA ALA A 319 -4.89 21.59 10.78
C ALA A 319 -5.22 20.68 9.60
N SER A 320 -6.48 20.51 9.23
CA SER A 320 -6.87 19.75 8.04
C SER A 320 -6.34 20.36 6.74
N TRP A 321 -6.34 21.69 6.61
CA TRP A 321 -5.74 22.40 5.47
C TRP A 321 -4.22 22.16 5.35
N TYR A 322 -3.50 22.19 6.48
CA TYR A 322 -2.08 21.88 6.55
C TYR A 322 -1.76 20.38 6.36
N LEU A 323 -2.62 19.49 6.84
CA LEU A 323 -2.45 18.03 6.80
C LEU A 323 -2.23 17.54 5.36
N VAL A 324 -3.13 17.95 4.47
CA VAL A 324 -3.06 17.66 3.03
C VAL A 324 -2.22 18.68 2.26
N GLY A 325 -1.65 19.64 2.99
CA GLY A 325 -0.68 20.64 2.55
C GLY A 325 -1.17 21.55 1.43
N GLN A 326 -2.36 22.12 1.63
CA GLN A 326 -2.98 23.13 0.77
C GLN A 326 -2.41 24.54 1.00
N ASP A 327 -1.46 24.68 1.94
CA ASP A 327 -0.75 25.92 2.25
C ASP A 327 0.32 26.32 1.22
N LYS A 328 0.62 25.45 0.25
CA LYS A 328 1.75 25.64 -0.68
C LYS A 328 1.34 25.37 -2.11
N GLY A 329 1.26 26.43 -2.91
CA GLY A 329 1.05 26.33 -4.36
C GLY A 329 -0.25 25.63 -4.75
N TYR A 330 -1.31 25.72 -3.93
CA TYR A 330 -2.59 25.12 -4.26
C TYR A 330 -3.30 25.92 -5.36
N PRO A 331 -3.89 25.26 -6.37
CA PRO A 331 -4.59 25.97 -7.45
C PRO A 331 -5.76 26.81 -6.92
N ALA A 332 -5.97 27.98 -7.52
CA ALA A 332 -7.17 28.77 -7.28
C ALA A 332 -8.40 28.09 -7.89
N THR A 333 -9.57 28.29 -7.26
CA THR A 333 -10.84 27.79 -7.79
C THR A 333 -11.08 28.35 -9.20
N SER A 334 -11.28 27.46 -10.18
CA SER A 334 -11.29 27.83 -11.60
C SER A 334 -12.63 27.64 -12.31
N PHE A 335 -13.71 27.39 -11.56
CA PHE A 335 -15.07 27.16 -12.05
C PHE A 335 -16.10 27.87 -11.16
N ASN A 336 -17.38 27.85 -11.56
CA ASN A 336 -18.51 28.31 -10.76
C ASN A 336 -19.69 27.33 -10.93
N SER A 337 -20.19 26.76 -9.82
CA SER A 337 -21.25 25.75 -9.80
C SER A 337 -22.57 26.26 -10.37
N TRP A 338 -22.81 27.56 -10.29
CA TRP A 338 -24.03 28.23 -10.74
C TRP A 338 -23.96 28.69 -12.19
N ASN A 339 -22.77 28.60 -12.79
CA ASN A 339 -22.54 28.81 -14.21
C ASN A 339 -21.68 27.65 -14.74
N ILE A 340 -22.35 26.53 -15.03
CA ILE A 340 -21.73 25.25 -15.42
C ILE A 340 -20.87 25.46 -16.68
N GLY A 341 -19.58 25.61 -16.46
CA GLY A 341 -18.56 25.73 -17.51
C GLY A 341 -17.97 24.37 -17.92
N GLN A 342 -17.11 24.39 -18.95
CA GLN A 342 -16.37 23.23 -19.43
C GLN A 342 -14.91 23.31 -19.03
N LYS A 343 -14.38 22.23 -18.45
CA LYS A 343 -12.99 22.05 -18.04
C LYS A 343 -12.57 20.62 -18.34
N THR A 344 -11.63 20.42 -19.24
CA THR A 344 -11.13 19.08 -19.57
C THR A 344 -9.92 18.76 -18.69
N ILE A 345 -10.13 17.97 -17.64
CA ILE A 345 -9.10 17.60 -16.65
C ILE A 345 -9.07 16.11 -16.33
N THR A 346 -9.72 15.30 -17.17
CA THR A 346 -9.91 13.85 -16.97
C THR A 346 -8.64 13.02 -17.09
N GLY A 347 -7.58 13.53 -17.73
CA GLY A 347 -6.36 12.77 -17.98
C GLY A 347 -6.65 11.38 -18.58
N ASN A 348 -6.15 10.34 -17.91
CA ASN A 348 -6.43 8.93 -18.22
C ASN A 348 -7.41 8.27 -17.22
N HIS A 349 -8.18 9.04 -16.44
CA HIS A 349 -9.01 8.52 -15.36
C HIS A 349 -10.12 7.57 -15.81
N GLN A 350 -10.53 7.63 -17.08
CA GLN A 350 -11.46 6.67 -17.69
C GLN A 350 -10.95 5.22 -17.64
N THR A 351 -9.64 5.01 -17.50
CA THR A 351 -9.06 3.66 -17.32
C THR A 351 -9.54 3.00 -16.03
N ASN A 352 -9.55 3.75 -14.91
CA ASN A 352 -10.14 3.29 -13.65
C ASN A 352 -11.65 3.08 -13.80
N VAL A 353 -12.36 4.01 -14.45
CA VAL A 353 -13.82 3.87 -14.62
C VAL A 353 -14.19 2.62 -15.41
N ARG A 354 -13.45 2.31 -16.49
CA ARG A 354 -13.67 1.07 -17.25
C ARG A 354 -13.29 -0.18 -16.43
N ALA A 355 -12.19 -0.14 -15.69
CA ALA A 355 -11.79 -1.25 -14.82
C ALA A 355 -12.85 -1.49 -13.72
N MET A 356 -13.36 -0.44 -13.10
CA MET A 356 -14.46 -0.50 -12.13
C MET A 356 -15.74 -1.05 -12.76
N ALA A 357 -16.18 -0.47 -13.88
CA ALA A 357 -17.36 -0.90 -14.62
C ALA A 357 -17.32 -2.39 -14.98
N ARG A 358 -16.13 -2.92 -15.29
CA ARG A 358 -15.91 -4.33 -15.63
C ARG A 358 -15.82 -5.22 -14.39
N ASP A 359 -14.98 -4.85 -13.43
CA ASP A 359 -14.61 -5.72 -12.29
C ASP A 359 -15.61 -5.64 -11.14
N GLY A 360 -16.54 -4.68 -11.17
CA GLY A 360 -17.68 -4.55 -10.27
C GLY A 360 -18.95 -5.25 -10.76
N ILE A 361 -18.98 -5.75 -12.00
CA ILE A 361 -20.08 -6.59 -12.51
C ILE A 361 -20.11 -7.91 -11.73
N VAL A 362 -21.30 -8.26 -11.24
CA VAL A 362 -21.57 -9.52 -10.56
C VAL A 362 -22.40 -10.43 -11.47
N LEU A 363 -21.84 -11.58 -11.85
CA LEU A 363 -22.59 -12.59 -12.58
C LEU A 363 -23.43 -13.40 -11.59
N LEU A 364 -24.77 -13.32 -11.71
CA LEU A 364 -25.68 -13.95 -10.76
C LEU A 364 -26.16 -15.33 -11.22
N LYS A 365 -26.35 -15.51 -12.53
CA LYS A 365 -26.78 -16.76 -13.17
C LYS A 365 -26.05 -16.94 -14.49
N ASN A 366 -25.67 -18.17 -14.84
CA ASN A 366 -25.05 -18.52 -16.13
C ASN A 366 -25.25 -20.01 -16.47
N GLU A 367 -26.43 -20.35 -16.97
CA GLU A 367 -26.82 -21.70 -17.36
C GLU A 367 -26.18 -22.10 -18.70
N GLY A 368 -25.74 -23.36 -18.77
CA GLY A 368 -25.19 -23.93 -20.01
C GLY A 368 -23.98 -23.19 -20.59
N ALA A 369 -23.26 -22.42 -19.75
CA ALA A 369 -22.20 -21.51 -20.19
C ALA A 369 -22.66 -20.55 -21.31
N ALA A 370 -23.87 -20.00 -21.18
CA ALA A 370 -24.42 -19.01 -22.11
C ALA A 370 -23.53 -17.77 -22.28
N LEU A 371 -22.83 -17.39 -21.21
CA LEU A 371 -21.75 -16.42 -21.23
C LEU A 371 -20.38 -17.09 -20.95
N PRO A 372 -19.28 -16.60 -21.57
CA PRO A 372 -19.24 -15.47 -22.49
C PRO A 372 -19.81 -15.78 -23.89
N LEU A 373 -20.30 -14.75 -24.58
CA LEU A 373 -20.80 -14.82 -25.95
C LEU A 373 -19.68 -15.22 -26.92
N LYS A 374 -20.03 -16.07 -27.89
CA LYS A 374 -19.08 -16.63 -28.88
C LYS A 374 -19.50 -16.28 -30.31
N LYS A 375 -19.54 -14.98 -30.64
CA LYS A 375 -19.91 -14.47 -31.97
C LYS A 375 -21.27 -15.03 -32.46
N PRO A 376 -22.37 -14.82 -31.71
CA PRO A 376 -23.69 -15.29 -32.13
C PRO A 376 -24.07 -14.70 -33.50
N LYS A 377 -24.91 -15.38 -34.27
CA LYS A 377 -25.33 -14.90 -35.60
C LYS A 377 -26.18 -13.64 -35.50
N SER A 378 -27.05 -13.57 -34.49
CA SER A 378 -27.92 -12.42 -34.25
C SER A 378 -28.14 -12.17 -32.75
N ILE A 379 -28.16 -10.90 -32.37
CA ILE A 379 -28.45 -10.43 -31.01
C ILE A 379 -29.63 -9.45 -31.06
N ALA A 380 -30.61 -9.64 -30.18
CA ALA A 380 -31.59 -8.62 -29.85
C ALA A 380 -31.14 -7.85 -28.60
N VAL A 381 -31.15 -6.53 -28.62
CA VAL A 381 -30.87 -5.68 -27.44
C VAL A 381 -32.12 -4.85 -27.12
N ILE A 382 -32.65 -5.04 -25.91
CA ILE A 382 -34.02 -4.65 -25.55
C ILE A 382 -34.03 -3.86 -24.25
N GLY A 383 -34.91 -2.87 -24.13
CA GLY A 383 -35.10 -2.02 -22.95
C GLY A 383 -34.47 -0.65 -23.09
N THR A 384 -35.08 0.36 -22.47
CA THR A 384 -34.57 1.75 -22.50
C THR A 384 -33.22 1.88 -21.80
N ASP A 385 -32.93 1.02 -20.82
CA ASP A 385 -31.64 0.94 -20.12
C ASP A 385 -30.46 0.57 -21.03
N SER A 386 -30.71 0.21 -22.29
CA SER A 386 -29.66 -0.11 -23.26
C SER A 386 -29.07 1.10 -23.99
N ILE A 387 -29.68 2.29 -23.91
CA ILE A 387 -29.30 3.48 -24.68
C ILE A 387 -28.94 4.66 -23.79
N VAL A 388 -28.22 5.65 -24.32
CA VAL A 388 -28.12 6.96 -23.67
C VAL A 388 -29.52 7.59 -23.61
N ASN A 389 -29.81 8.38 -22.57
CA ASN A 389 -31.03 9.18 -22.51
C ASN A 389 -31.23 9.92 -23.85
N PRO A 390 -32.37 9.74 -24.55
CA PRO A 390 -32.63 10.40 -25.83
C PRO A 390 -32.56 11.93 -25.81
N LYS A 391 -32.76 12.55 -24.64
CA LYS A 391 -32.62 14.01 -24.43
C LYS A 391 -31.17 14.44 -24.13
N GLY A 392 -30.24 13.49 -24.01
CA GLY A 392 -28.83 13.68 -23.68
C GLY A 392 -28.48 13.18 -22.27
N ALA A 393 -27.24 12.72 -22.07
CA ALA A 393 -26.78 12.11 -20.81
C ALA A 393 -26.97 13.01 -19.57
N ASN A 394 -26.90 14.34 -19.74
CA ASN A 394 -27.08 15.32 -18.67
C ASN A 394 -28.44 16.05 -18.73
N ALA A 395 -29.43 15.52 -19.44
CA ALA A 395 -30.71 16.21 -19.66
C ALA A 395 -31.51 16.49 -18.38
N CYS A 396 -31.30 15.67 -17.35
CA CYS A 396 -31.97 15.78 -16.07
C CYS A 396 -31.04 16.43 -15.04
N THR A 397 -31.49 17.53 -14.43
CA THR A 397 -30.82 18.19 -13.31
C THR A 397 -30.57 17.17 -12.20
N ASP A 398 -29.34 17.14 -11.67
CA ASP A 398 -28.93 16.21 -10.61
C ASP A 398 -29.25 14.74 -10.89
N ARG A 399 -29.33 14.39 -12.18
CA ARG A 399 -29.71 13.07 -12.68
C ARG A 399 -31.09 12.60 -12.18
N GLY A 400 -31.98 13.54 -11.86
CA GLY A 400 -33.34 13.32 -11.32
C GLY A 400 -34.34 12.75 -12.33
N CYS A 401 -33.97 11.70 -13.04
CA CYS A 401 -34.84 10.91 -13.92
C CYS A 401 -34.30 9.48 -14.02
N ASN A 402 -35.10 8.59 -14.61
CA ASN A 402 -34.66 7.25 -14.98
C ASN A 402 -34.96 7.06 -16.47
N GLU A 403 -34.23 7.74 -17.34
CA GLU A 403 -34.43 7.68 -18.79
C GLU A 403 -33.10 7.27 -19.45
N GLY A 404 -33.10 6.14 -20.17
CA GLY A 404 -31.86 5.56 -20.71
C GLY A 404 -31.11 4.68 -19.69
N THR A 405 -29.85 4.37 -19.98
CA THR A 405 -28.98 3.52 -19.16
C THR A 405 -28.62 4.18 -17.85
N LEU A 406 -28.78 3.45 -16.75
CA LEU A 406 -28.56 3.95 -15.40
C LEU A 406 -27.10 3.76 -14.96
N ILE A 407 -26.36 4.85 -14.73
CA ILE A 407 -24.96 4.79 -14.29
C ILE A 407 -24.68 5.38 -12.91
N MET A 408 -25.62 6.14 -12.35
CA MET A 408 -25.59 6.73 -11.01
C MET A 408 -27.03 7.02 -10.55
N GLY A 409 -27.29 7.10 -9.24
CA GLY A 409 -28.56 7.61 -8.73
C GLY A 409 -28.68 9.13 -8.84
N TRP A 410 -29.72 9.73 -8.24
CA TRP A 410 -29.93 11.18 -8.28
C TRP A 410 -29.56 11.92 -7.00
N GLY A 411 -29.39 13.25 -7.10
CA GLY A 411 -29.19 14.15 -5.96
C GLY A 411 -27.80 14.77 -5.92
N SER A 412 -27.32 15.11 -4.71
CA SER A 412 -26.00 15.71 -4.50
C SER A 412 -24.83 14.80 -4.81
N GLY A 413 -25.02 13.49 -4.74
CA GLY A 413 -24.01 12.48 -5.07
C GLY A 413 -23.69 12.35 -6.56
N THR A 414 -23.93 13.38 -7.39
CA THR A 414 -23.87 13.29 -8.86
C THR A 414 -22.79 14.18 -9.47
N THR A 415 -22.51 13.96 -10.75
CA THR A 415 -21.59 14.76 -11.57
C THR A 415 -22.09 14.85 -13.01
N GLU A 416 -21.59 15.81 -13.77
CA GLU A 416 -21.87 15.93 -15.19
C GLU A 416 -21.10 14.86 -15.98
N ILE A 417 -21.79 14.21 -16.91
CA ILE A 417 -21.27 13.09 -17.68
C ILE A 417 -20.56 13.64 -18.93
N PRO A 418 -19.23 13.46 -19.08
CA PRO A 418 -18.49 14.04 -20.21
C PRO A 418 -18.81 13.34 -21.53
N TYR A 419 -19.04 12.04 -21.47
CA TYR A 419 -19.60 11.16 -22.49
C TYR A 419 -20.17 9.93 -21.79
N LEU A 420 -21.01 9.16 -22.47
CA LEU A 420 -21.55 7.92 -21.94
C LEU A 420 -21.53 6.86 -23.03
N VAL A 421 -20.88 5.73 -22.74
CA VAL A 421 -20.96 4.55 -23.60
C VAL A 421 -22.11 3.68 -23.10
N ALA A 422 -23.22 3.66 -23.83
CA ALA A 422 -24.36 2.83 -23.48
C ALA A 422 -24.17 1.35 -23.91
N PRO A 423 -24.87 0.39 -23.26
CA PRO A 423 -24.81 -1.02 -23.62
C PRO A 423 -25.01 -1.30 -25.12
N LEU A 424 -26.03 -0.71 -25.75
CA LEU A 424 -26.34 -0.92 -27.15
C LEU A 424 -25.19 -0.48 -28.07
N ASP A 425 -24.56 0.66 -27.77
CA ASP A 425 -23.49 1.23 -28.59
C ASP A 425 -22.22 0.37 -28.54
N ALA A 426 -21.85 -0.09 -27.34
CA ALA A 426 -20.73 -1.00 -27.16
C ALA A 426 -21.00 -2.37 -27.80
N ILE A 427 -22.21 -2.92 -27.65
CA ILE A 427 -22.60 -4.20 -28.27
C ILE A 427 -22.60 -4.09 -29.79
N LYS A 428 -23.13 -3.01 -30.38
CA LYS A 428 -23.06 -2.77 -31.82
C LYS A 428 -21.62 -2.74 -32.30
N THR A 429 -20.75 -2.02 -31.59
CA THR A 429 -19.32 -1.91 -31.92
C THR A 429 -18.63 -3.29 -31.92
N GLN A 430 -18.92 -4.13 -30.94
CA GLN A 430 -18.37 -5.49 -30.88
C GLN A 430 -18.99 -6.40 -31.95
N SER A 431 -20.31 -6.37 -32.13
CA SER A 431 -21.04 -7.18 -33.12
C SER A 431 -20.59 -6.89 -34.56
N SER A 432 -20.24 -5.64 -34.89
CA SER A 432 -19.68 -5.30 -36.20
C SER A 432 -18.34 -5.99 -36.48
N LYS A 433 -17.53 -6.27 -35.45
CA LYS A 433 -16.27 -7.02 -35.60
C LYS A 433 -16.51 -8.52 -35.79
N ASP A 434 -17.61 -9.03 -35.23
CA ASP A 434 -17.96 -10.44 -35.25
C ASP A 434 -18.85 -10.85 -36.44
N GLY A 435 -19.37 -9.88 -37.19
CA GLY A 435 -20.36 -10.13 -38.25
C GLY A 435 -21.75 -10.48 -37.71
N THR A 436 -22.02 -10.17 -36.45
CA THR A 436 -23.29 -10.42 -35.76
C THR A 436 -24.34 -9.38 -36.15
N THR A 437 -25.54 -9.83 -36.52
CA THR A 437 -26.67 -8.92 -36.79
C THR A 437 -27.28 -8.43 -35.48
N VAL A 438 -27.43 -7.13 -35.31
CA VAL A 438 -28.08 -6.55 -34.11
C VAL A 438 -29.47 -6.02 -34.46
N THR A 439 -30.49 -6.52 -33.76
CA THR A 439 -31.84 -5.94 -33.73
C THR A 439 -32.01 -5.23 -32.39
N SER A 440 -32.51 -4.00 -32.37
CA SER A 440 -32.69 -3.25 -31.12
C SER A 440 -34.14 -2.82 -30.91
N SER A 441 -34.63 -2.96 -29.68
CA SER A 441 -35.89 -2.37 -29.21
C SER A 441 -35.60 -1.54 -27.96
N PRO A 442 -35.15 -0.28 -28.11
CA PRO A 442 -34.77 0.58 -26.99
C PRO A 442 -36.00 1.23 -26.32
N THR A 443 -37.03 0.42 -26.05
CA THR A 443 -38.26 0.80 -25.35
C THR A 443 -38.58 -0.27 -24.31
N ASP A 444 -39.39 0.06 -23.31
CA ASP A 444 -39.84 -0.90 -22.29
C ASP A 444 -41.22 -1.51 -22.63
N ASN A 445 -41.60 -1.45 -23.91
CA ASN A 445 -42.83 -2.08 -24.38
C ASN A 445 -42.61 -3.60 -24.56
N ALA A 446 -43.28 -4.40 -23.73
CA ALA A 446 -43.13 -5.85 -23.70
C ALA A 446 -43.37 -6.53 -25.07
N GLN A 447 -44.36 -6.08 -25.85
CA GLN A 447 -44.68 -6.66 -27.16
C GLN A 447 -43.61 -6.33 -28.20
N GLN A 448 -43.09 -5.09 -28.21
CA GLN A 448 -41.99 -4.70 -29.10
C GLN A 448 -40.70 -5.44 -28.74
N GLY A 449 -40.39 -5.57 -27.44
CA GLY A 449 -39.26 -6.36 -26.97
C GLY A 449 -39.33 -7.82 -27.41
N ALA A 450 -40.48 -8.48 -27.22
CA ALA A 450 -40.70 -9.84 -27.70
C ALA A 450 -40.57 -9.94 -29.23
N SER A 451 -41.11 -8.99 -29.98
CA SER A 451 -41.01 -8.96 -31.45
C SER A 451 -39.56 -8.87 -31.92
N ALA A 452 -38.73 -8.06 -31.27
CA ALA A 452 -37.29 -7.97 -31.56
C ALA A 452 -36.53 -9.25 -31.18
N ALA A 453 -36.95 -9.94 -30.12
CA ALA A 453 -36.31 -11.15 -29.62
C ALA A 453 -36.62 -12.42 -30.43
N GLN A 454 -37.79 -12.50 -31.07
CA GLN A 454 -38.37 -13.72 -31.67
C GLN A 454 -37.40 -14.46 -32.62
N ASN A 455 -36.61 -13.73 -33.41
CA ASN A 455 -35.72 -14.29 -34.44
C ASN A 455 -34.22 -14.11 -34.10
N ALA A 456 -33.89 -13.56 -32.93
CA ALA A 456 -32.51 -13.41 -32.50
C ALA A 456 -31.98 -14.73 -31.90
N GLU A 457 -30.70 -15.04 -32.13
CA GLU A 457 -30.07 -16.19 -31.47
C GLU A 457 -29.95 -15.98 -29.96
N VAL A 458 -29.64 -14.75 -29.55
CA VAL A 458 -29.54 -14.33 -28.14
C VAL A 458 -30.33 -13.03 -27.95
N ALA A 459 -31.08 -12.92 -26.87
CA ALA A 459 -31.75 -11.68 -26.48
C ALA A 459 -31.11 -11.12 -25.20
N ILE A 460 -30.69 -9.87 -25.22
CA ILE A 460 -30.13 -9.13 -24.08
C ILE A 460 -31.15 -8.09 -23.66
N VAL A 461 -31.75 -8.28 -22.49
CA VAL A 461 -32.75 -7.37 -21.91
C VAL A 461 -32.07 -6.53 -20.82
N CYS A 462 -32.01 -5.22 -21.03
CA CYS A 462 -31.46 -4.27 -20.06
C CYS A 462 -32.61 -3.68 -19.25
N ILE A 463 -32.54 -3.82 -17.92
CA ILE A 463 -33.52 -3.26 -16.98
C ILE A 463 -32.80 -2.50 -15.86
N ASN A 464 -33.49 -1.59 -15.19
CA ASN A 464 -32.92 -0.86 -14.07
C ASN A 464 -33.90 -0.65 -12.90
N SER A 465 -33.37 -0.12 -11.79
CA SER A 465 -34.16 0.36 -10.65
C SER A 465 -33.36 1.46 -9.95
N ASN A 466 -33.94 2.66 -9.85
CA ASN A 466 -33.26 3.88 -9.44
C ASN A 466 -33.72 4.41 -8.07
N SER A 467 -32.93 5.28 -7.47
CA SER A 467 -33.20 6.03 -6.23
C SER A 467 -32.25 7.21 -6.09
N GLY A 468 -32.46 8.07 -5.10
CA GLY A 468 -31.53 9.15 -4.82
C GLY A 468 -31.91 9.97 -3.60
N GLU A 469 -31.46 11.22 -3.60
CA GLU A 469 -31.68 12.15 -2.51
C GLU A 469 -33.14 12.67 -2.41
N GLY A 470 -33.63 12.86 -1.18
CA GLY A 470 -35.04 13.10 -0.85
C GLY A 470 -35.64 14.44 -1.28
N TYR A 471 -34.85 15.36 -1.83
CA TYR A 471 -35.38 16.63 -2.36
C TYR A 471 -35.90 16.52 -3.80
N ILE A 472 -35.71 15.36 -4.46
CA ILE A 472 -36.23 15.08 -5.80
C ILE A 472 -37.20 13.89 -5.71
N THR A 473 -38.36 14.03 -6.35
CA THR A 473 -39.30 12.93 -6.57
C THR A 473 -39.28 12.52 -8.02
N VAL A 474 -38.95 11.25 -8.30
CA VAL A 474 -38.92 10.68 -9.66
C VAL A 474 -39.94 9.56 -9.73
N GLU A 475 -40.90 9.65 -10.65
CA GLU A 475 -41.95 8.62 -10.85
C GLU A 475 -42.71 8.23 -9.55
N GLY A 476 -42.85 9.18 -8.62
CA GLY A 476 -43.50 8.97 -7.31
C GLY A 476 -42.58 8.44 -6.20
N HIS A 477 -41.28 8.25 -6.47
CA HIS A 477 -40.26 7.88 -5.49
C HIS A 477 -39.58 9.13 -4.94
N ALA A 478 -39.84 9.48 -3.69
CA ALA A 478 -39.32 10.68 -3.03
C ALA A 478 -37.97 10.41 -2.34
N GLY A 479 -36.92 10.26 -3.14
CA GLY A 479 -35.60 9.79 -2.72
C GLY A 479 -35.54 8.27 -2.51
N ASP A 480 -36.21 7.80 -1.44
CA ASP A 480 -36.32 6.37 -1.14
C ASP A 480 -37.16 5.63 -2.17
N ARG A 481 -36.87 4.34 -2.38
CA ARG A 481 -37.68 3.50 -3.27
C ARG A 481 -38.99 3.10 -2.60
N ASN A 482 -40.09 3.11 -3.35
CA ASN A 482 -41.39 2.65 -2.86
C ASN A 482 -41.43 1.11 -2.72
N ASN A 483 -40.79 0.40 -3.66
CA ASN A 483 -40.72 -1.05 -3.74
C ASN A 483 -39.30 -1.50 -4.15
N LEU A 484 -39.09 -2.81 -4.23
CA LEU A 484 -37.85 -3.43 -4.72
C LEU A 484 -38.04 -4.07 -6.10
N ASP A 485 -38.97 -3.58 -6.93
CA ASP A 485 -39.13 -4.08 -8.30
C ASP A 485 -38.21 -3.35 -9.28
N PRO A 486 -37.91 -3.96 -10.45
CA PRO A 486 -37.42 -3.23 -11.61
C PRO A 486 -38.39 -2.11 -12.01
N TRP A 487 -37.85 -0.95 -12.37
CA TRP A 487 -38.63 0.16 -12.90
C TRP A 487 -39.07 -0.13 -14.35
N HIS A 488 -39.95 0.73 -14.87
CA HIS A 488 -40.45 0.70 -16.26
C HIS A 488 -40.97 -0.67 -16.69
N ASN A 489 -41.71 -1.36 -15.82
CA ASN A 489 -42.26 -2.70 -16.07
C ASN A 489 -41.19 -3.74 -16.46
N GLY A 490 -39.95 -3.61 -15.97
CA GLY A 490 -38.85 -4.52 -16.32
C GLY A 490 -39.17 -6.00 -16.07
N ASN A 491 -39.96 -6.32 -15.05
CA ASN A 491 -40.46 -7.69 -14.81
C ASN A 491 -41.27 -8.23 -16.01
N ASP A 492 -42.20 -7.43 -16.56
CA ASP A 492 -43.04 -7.84 -17.69
C ASP A 492 -42.24 -7.88 -19.01
N LEU A 493 -41.30 -6.96 -19.19
CA LEU A 493 -40.38 -6.96 -20.34
C LEU A 493 -39.56 -8.25 -20.39
N VAL A 494 -38.92 -8.63 -19.29
CA VAL A 494 -38.12 -9.87 -19.20
C VAL A 494 -38.99 -11.09 -19.47
N LYS A 495 -40.18 -11.19 -18.86
CA LYS A 495 -41.11 -12.32 -19.08
C LYS A 495 -41.52 -12.42 -20.56
N ALA A 496 -41.89 -11.31 -21.19
CA ALA A 496 -42.31 -11.31 -22.59
C ALA A 496 -41.20 -11.76 -23.54
N VAL A 497 -39.96 -11.31 -23.32
CA VAL A 497 -38.80 -11.72 -24.11
C VAL A 497 -38.45 -13.20 -23.88
N ALA A 498 -38.41 -13.63 -22.62
CA ALA A 498 -38.12 -15.03 -22.27
C ALA A 498 -39.17 -16.01 -22.82
N ASN A 499 -40.42 -15.57 -23.05
CA ASN A 499 -41.45 -16.41 -23.66
C ASN A 499 -41.20 -16.73 -25.13
N VAL A 500 -40.43 -15.89 -25.83
CA VAL A 500 -40.20 -16.03 -27.28
C VAL A 500 -38.74 -16.34 -27.65
N ASN A 501 -37.79 -16.09 -26.74
CA ASN A 501 -36.36 -16.35 -26.97
C ASN A 501 -35.76 -17.24 -25.87
N LYS A 502 -35.22 -18.40 -26.28
CA LYS A 502 -34.68 -19.44 -25.38
C LYS A 502 -33.32 -19.10 -24.76
N LYS A 503 -32.62 -18.06 -25.24
CA LYS A 503 -31.33 -17.59 -24.72
C LYS A 503 -31.44 -16.12 -24.32
N THR A 504 -32.26 -15.87 -23.31
CA THR A 504 -32.45 -14.53 -22.74
C THR A 504 -31.39 -14.27 -21.66
N ILE A 505 -30.65 -13.18 -21.82
CA ILE A 505 -29.66 -12.65 -20.87
C ILE A 505 -30.24 -11.36 -20.30
N VAL A 506 -30.31 -11.24 -18.98
CA VAL A 506 -30.82 -10.03 -18.31
C VAL A 506 -29.62 -9.25 -17.76
N VAL A 507 -29.50 -7.99 -18.17
CA VAL A 507 -28.52 -7.04 -17.63
C VAL A 507 -29.27 -6.07 -16.71
N VAL A 508 -28.77 -5.90 -15.48
CA VAL A 508 -29.44 -5.06 -14.47
C VAL A 508 -28.52 -3.94 -13.99
N HIS A 509 -28.90 -2.68 -14.24
CA HIS A 509 -28.28 -1.51 -13.62
C HIS A 509 -29.14 -1.04 -12.45
N SER A 510 -28.62 -1.07 -11.22
CA SER A 510 -29.44 -0.67 -10.07
C SER A 510 -28.65 -0.11 -8.90
N VAL A 511 -29.29 0.83 -8.20
CA VAL A 511 -28.84 1.45 -6.95
C VAL A 511 -28.76 0.47 -5.76
N GLY A 512 -29.44 -0.67 -5.82
CA GLY A 512 -29.53 -1.64 -4.74
C GLY A 512 -30.30 -2.88 -5.15
N PRO A 513 -30.63 -3.79 -4.21
CA PRO A 513 -31.27 -5.06 -4.56
C PRO A 513 -32.65 -4.85 -5.20
N ILE A 514 -33.04 -5.78 -6.08
CA ILE A 514 -34.41 -5.93 -6.61
C ILE A 514 -34.93 -7.35 -6.34
N ILE A 515 -36.25 -7.54 -6.33
CA ILE A 515 -36.89 -8.85 -6.31
C ILE A 515 -37.05 -9.34 -7.75
N MET A 516 -36.56 -10.55 -8.03
CA MET A 516 -36.53 -11.13 -9.37
C MET A 516 -37.28 -12.46 -9.49
N GLU A 517 -37.96 -12.88 -8.43
CA GLU A 517 -38.61 -14.21 -8.36
C GLU A 517 -39.66 -14.44 -9.46
N SER A 518 -40.22 -13.37 -10.06
CA SER A 518 -41.21 -13.51 -11.13
C SER A 518 -40.66 -14.02 -12.46
N TRP A 519 -39.32 -14.04 -12.64
CA TRP A 519 -38.69 -14.47 -13.90
C TRP A 519 -37.34 -15.19 -13.74
N ILE A 520 -36.66 -15.12 -12.59
CA ILE A 520 -35.30 -15.67 -12.41
C ILE A 520 -35.21 -17.19 -12.65
N GLU A 521 -36.27 -17.93 -12.33
CA GLU A 521 -36.35 -19.39 -12.54
C GLU A 521 -36.85 -19.79 -13.93
N ASN A 522 -37.19 -18.83 -14.80
CA ASN A 522 -37.57 -19.15 -16.16
C ASN A 522 -36.37 -19.81 -16.87
N PRO A 523 -36.53 -21.02 -17.47
CA PRO A 523 -35.42 -21.75 -18.09
C PRO A 523 -34.81 -21.02 -19.30
N ASN A 524 -35.57 -20.10 -19.92
CA ASN A 524 -35.09 -19.30 -21.04
C ASN A 524 -34.27 -18.08 -20.59
N VAL A 525 -34.33 -17.69 -19.31
CA VAL A 525 -33.42 -16.72 -18.70
C VAL A 525 -32.15 -17.47 -18.31
N VAL A 526 -31.20 -17.51 -19.25
CA VAL A 526 -29.98 -18.32 -19.15
C VAL A 526 -28.85 -17.60 -18.44
N ALA A 527 -28.84 -16.27 -18.40
CA ALA A 527 -27.86 -15.52 -17.63
C ALA A 527 -28.43 -14.23 -17.04
N VAL A 528 -27.89 -13.84 -15.88
CA VAL A 528 -28.23 -12.57 -15.21
C VAL A 528 -26.93 -11.88 -14.82
N VAL A 529 -26.73 -10.69 -15.36
CA VAL A 529 -25.55 -9.85 -15.18
C VAL A 529 -25.95 -8.63 -14.39
N TRP A 530 -25.53 -8.56 -13.14
CA TRP A 530 -25.75 -7.41 -12.28
C TRP A 530 -24.65 -6.38 -12.53
N ALA A 531 -24.98 -5.34 -13.30
CA ALA A 531 -24.04 -4.32 -13.75
C ALA A 531 -23.96 -3.10 -12.82
N GLY A 532 -24.86 -2.97 -11.84
CA GLY A 532 -24.78 -1.94 -10.79
C GLY A 532 -24.82 -0.51 -11.35
N LEU A 533 -23.89 0.35 -10.91
CA LEU A 533 -23.79 1.77 -11.29
C LEU A 533 -22.35 2.10 -11.75
N PRO A 534 -22.01 1.77 -13.01
CA PRO A 534 -20.63 1.65 -13.47
C PRO A 534 -19.93 2.97 -13.83
N GLY A 535 -20.64 4.10 -13.90
CA GLY A 535 -20.08 5.37 -14.41
C GLY A 535 -20.01 5.44 -15.95
N GLN A 536 -19.23 6.37 -16.50
CA GLN A 536 -19.26 6.72 -17.94
C GLN A 536 -18.87 5.61 -18.92
N GLU A 537 -18.18 4.56 -18.44
CA GLU A 537 -17.70 3.43 -19.24
C GLU A 537 -18.64 2.21 -19.20
N SER A 538 -19.91 2.40 -18.83
CA SER A 538 -20.92 1.35 -18.63
C SER A 538 -20.91 0.25 -19.71
N GLY A 539 -21.15 0.62 -20.98
CA GLY A 539 -21.22 -0.32 -22.09
C GLY A 539 -19.90 -1.03 -22.38
N ASN A 540 -18.77 -0.34 -22.22
CA ASN A 540 -17.45 -0.93 -22.43
C ASN A 540 -17.14 -2.00 -21.38
N GLY A 541 -17.35 -1.69 -20.09
CA GLY A 541 -17.19 -2.65 -19.00
C GLY A 541 -18.13 -3.85 -19.15
N LEU A 542 -19.37 -3.61 -19.56
CA LEU A 542 -20.33 -4.67 -19.84
C LEU A 542 -19.88 -5.60 -20.98
N VAL A 543 -19.42 -5.05 -22.11
CA VAL A 543 -18.93 -5.85 -23.25
C VAL A 543 -17.69 -6.65 -22.89
N ASP A 544 -16.77 -6.08 -22.09
CA ASP A 544 -15.58 -6.80 -21.61
C ASP A 544 -15.97 -8.11 -20.87
N ILE A 545 -17.08 -8.10 -20.14
CA ILE A 545 -17.64 -9.29 -19.48
C ILE A 545 -18.44 -10.15 -20.45
N LEU A 546 -19.44 -9.59 -21.15
CA LEU A 546 -20.33 -10.36 -22.01
C LEU A 546 -19.59 -11.18 -23.08
N TYR A 547 -18.47 -10.68 -23.59
CA TYR A 547 -17.65 -11.35 -24.60
C TYR A 547 -16.40 -12.05 -24.01
N GLY A 548 -16.23 -12.03 -22.69
CA GLY A 548 -15.16 -12.78 -22.02
C GLY A 548 -13.75 -12.25 -22.28
N ALA A 549 -13.60 -10.93 -22.50
CA ALA A 549 -12.29 -10.29 -22.46
C ALA A 549 -11.64 -10.47 -21.07
N THR A 550 -12.47 -10.54 -20.03
CA THR A 550 -12.12 -11.10 -18.72
C THR A 550 -13.30 -11.88 -18.14
N SER A 551 -13.02 -12.75 -17.17
CA SER A 551 -14.07 -13.32 -16.33
C SER A 551 -14.68 -12.24 -15.43
N PRO A 552 -16.00 -12.25 -15.18
CA PRO A 552 -16.59 -11.47 -14.10
C PRO A 552 -15.98 -11.91 -12.77
N SER A 553 -15.79 -10.96 -11.88
CA SER A 553 -15.13 -11.15 -10.58
C SER A 553 -15.72 -10.30 -9.46
N GLY A 554 -16.76 -9.51 -9.75
CA GLY A 554 -17.46 -8.77 -8.72
C GLY A 554 -18.25 -9.71 -7.81
N LYS A 555 -18.46 -9.28 -6.57
CA LYS A 555 -19.30 -9.96 -5.57
C LYS A 555 -20.29 -8.98 -4.98
N LEU A 556 -21.50 -9.42 -4.67
CA LEU A 556 -22.56 -8.56 -4.12
C LEU A 556 -22.14 -7.92 -2.78
N PRO A 557 -22.23 -6.59 -2.61
CA PRO A 557 -21.99 -5.91 -1.33
C PRO A 557 -23.27 -5.79 -0.47
N TYR A 558 -24.33 -6.51 -0.84
CA TYR A 558 -25.61 -6.65 -0.13
C TYR A 558 -26.28 -7.98 -0.50
N THR A 559 -27.34 -8.35 0.22
CA THR A 559 -28.14 -9.52 -0.08
C THR A 559 -29.24 -9.20 -1.10
N ILE A 560 -29.52 -10.12 -2.03
CA ILE A 560 -30.72 -10.10 -2.88
C ILE A 560 -31.71 -11.14 -2.34
N ALA A 561 -32.82 -10.67 -1.78
CA ALA A 561 -33.87 -11.49 -1.19
C ALA A 561 -34.83 -12.12 -2.21
N LYS A 562 -35.62 -13.11 -1.76
CA LYS A 562 -36.75 -13.65 -2.54
C LYS A 562 -38.01 -12.80 -2.40
N LYS A 563 -38.19 -12.13 -1.26
CA LYS A 563 -39.28 -11.17 -1.03
C LYS A 563 -38.80 -10.01 -0.17
N GLU A 564 -39.44 -8.84 -0.33
CA GLU A 564 -39.07 -7.63 0.41
C GLU A 564 -39.14 -7.80 1.94
N SER A 565 -40.09 -8.59 2.44
CA SER A 565 -40.24 -8.81 3.87
C SER A 565 -39.11 -9.60 4.53
N ASP A 566 -38.24 -10.26 3.76
CA ASP A 566 -37.09 -11.01 4.30
C ASP A 566 -36.03 -10.10 4.91
N TYR A 567 -35.86 -8.87 4.39
CA TYR A 567 -34.99 -7.87 5.03
C TYR A 567 -35.53 -7.44 6.40
N GLY A 568 -36.86 -7.54 6.58
CA GLY A 568 -37.60 -7.22 7.80
C GLY A 568 -37.29 -5.87 8.44
N THR A 569 -36.93 -4.91 7.59
CA THR A 569 -36.84 -3.49 7.89
C THR A 569 -37.76 -2.75 6.93
N THR A 570 -38.49 -1.76 7.41
CA THR A 570 -39.36 -0.90 6.58
C THR A 570 -39.11 0.54 6.96
N ILE A 571 -39.03 1.42 5.98
CA ILE A 571 -38.81 2.86 6.20
C ILE A 571 -39.98 3.43 7.02
N PRO A 572 -39.79 3.84 8.28
CA PRO A 572 -40.84 4.43 9.09
C PRO A 572 -41.29 5.80 8.56
N SER A 573 -42.54 6.15 8.84
CA SER A 573 -43.08 7.50 8.61
C SER A 573 -42.75 8.50 9.72
N GLY A 574 -42.31 8.04 10.89
CA GLY A 574 -41.89 8.86 12.03
C GLY A 574 -40.53 8.39 12.56
N ASP A 575 -40.26 8.68 13.83
CA ASP A 575 -39.01 8.29 14.49
C ASP A 575 -38.76 6.78 14.41
N ASP A 576 -37.52 6.42 14.12
CA ASP A 576 -37.09 5.04 14.00
C ASP A 576 -36.49 4.57 15.33
N SER A 577 -37.18 3.65 16.01
CA SER A 577 -36.71 3.05 17.27
C SER A 577 -36.41 1.55 17.14
N THR A 578 -36.41 1.00 15.92
CA THR A 578 -36.18 -0.45 15.70
C THR A 578 -34.76 -0.68 15.19
N TRP A 579 -33.82 -0.95 16.10
CA TRP A 579 -32.41 -1.09 15.77
C TRP A 579 -31.80 -2.33 16.45
N ASP A 580 -31.13 -3.15 15.66
CA ASP A 580 -30.38 -4.30 16.14
C ASP A 580 -29.08 -4.49 15.32
N LEU A 581 -28.30 -5.51 15.65
CA LEU A 581 -27.06 -5.85 14.92
C LEU A 581 -27.33 -6.64 13.63
N PHE A 582 -28.59 -6.94 13.30
CA PHE A 582 -28.98 -7.93 12.31
C PHE A 582 -29.62 -7.26 11.09
N ILE A 583 -28.79 -6.53 10.35
CA ILE A 583 -29.13 -5.98 9.03
C ILE A 583 -28.55 -6.86 7.91
N ASP A 584 -29.16 -6.82 6.73
CA ASP A 584 -28.72 -7.57 5.54
C ASP A 584 -28.39 -9.05 5.87
N TYR A 585 -27.28 -9.62 5.38
CA TYR A 585 -26.94 -11.03 5.56
C TYR A 585 -26.90 -11.49 7.02
N ARG A 586 -26.59 -10.61 7.97
CA ARG A 586 -26.59 -10.93 9.40
C ARG A 586 -27.97 -11.34 9.87
N ARG A 587 -29.02 -10.71 9.32
CA ARG A 587 -30.42 -11.08 9.56
C ARG A 587 -30.75 -12.43 8.94
N PHE A 588 -30.43 -12.59 7.67
CA PHE A 588 -30.72 -13.82 6.92
C PHE A 588 -30.07 -15.02 7.62
N ASP A 589 -28.87 -14.84 8.15
CA ASP A 589 -28.16 -15.85 8.94
C ASP A 589 -28.84 -16.13 10.29
N ARG A 590 -29.23 -15.09 11.04
CA ARG A 590 -29.94 -15.24 12.33
C ARG A 590 -31.27 -15.98 12.17
N ASP A 591 -32.07 -15.57 11.18
CA ASP A 591 -33.44 -16.04 10.98
C ASP A 591 -33.51 -17.29 10.08
N ASN A 592 -32.34 -17.82 9.66
CA ASN A 592 -32.22 -18.94 8.72
C ASN A 592 -33.03 -18.74 7.42
N ILE A 593 -33.09 -17.50 6.93
CA ILE A 593 -33.75 -17.17 5.66
C ILE A 593 -32.75 -17.46 4.53
N THR A 594 -33.19 -18.20 3.52
CA THR A 594 -32.39 -18.45 2.32
C THR A 594 -32.62 -17.33 1.31
N PRO A 595 -31.61 -16.46 1.04
CA PRO A 595 -31.74 -15.42 0.04
C PRO A 595 -31.80 -16.02 -1.38
N ARG A 596 -32.09 -15.19 -2.38
CA ARG A 596 -31.91 -15.55 -3.79
C ARG A 596 -30.41 -15.57 -4.11
N PHE A 597 -29.72 -14.48 -3.77
CA PHE A 597 -28.26 -14.39 -3.82
C PHE A 597 -27.77 -13.71 -2.55
N GLU A 598 -26.89 -14.36 -1.82
CA GLU A 598 -26.37 -13.88 -0.54
C GLU A 598 -25.32 -12.75 -0.70
N PHE A 599 -25.08 -12.02 0.38
CA PHE A 599 -23.94 -11.12 0.48
C PHE A 599 -22.62 -11.84 0.15
N GLY A 600 -21.78 -11.18 -0.65
CA GLY A 600 -20.52 -11.72 -1.12
C GLY A 600 -20.63 -12.74 -2.24
N PHE A 601 -21.83 -13.00 -2.78
CA PHE A 601 -22.03 -13.92 -3.91
C PHE A 601 -21.62 -13.30 -5.25
N GLY A 602 -21.11 -14.13 -6.15
CA GLY A 602 -20.87 -13.78 -7.55
C GLY A 602 -20.16 -14.91 -8.29
N LEU A 603 -20.71 -15.30 -9.44
CA LEU A 603 -20.17 -16.33 -10.31
C LEU A 603 -18.96 -15.82 -11.11
N SER A 604 -18.19 -16.77 -11.64
CA SER A 604 -17.05 -16.56 -12.53
C SER A 604 -17.20 -17.47 -13.75
N TYR A 605 -16.46 -17.19 -14.84
CA TYR A 605 -16.32 -18.13 -15.96
C TYR A 605 -15.37 -19.29 -15.64
N THR A 606 -14.72 -19.26 -14.48
CA THR A 606 -13.88 -20.34 -13.98
C THR A 606 -14.31 -20.76 -12.57
N ASN A 607 -13.68 -21.82 -12.06
CA ASN A 607 -13.94 -22.36 -10.73
C ASN A 607 -12.72 -22.17 -9.83
N PHE A 608 -12.95 -22.02 -8.53
CA PHE A 608 -11.90 -21.87 -7.54
C PHE A 608 -12.05 -22.86 -6.39
N THR A 609 -10.92 -23.46 -6.01
CA THR A 609 -10.80 -24.35 -4.86
C THR A 609 -10.04 -23.66 -3.73
N TYR A 610 -10.42 -24.00 -2.50
CA TYR A 610 -9.90 -23.41 -1.27
C TYR A 610 -9.27 -24.53 -0.44
N ALA A 611 -8.02 -24.35 -0.01
CA ALA A 611 -7.29 -25.32 0.79
C ALA A 611 -6.40 -24.64 1.83
N ASP A 612 -5.87 -25.43 2.76
CA ASP A 612 -4.77 -25.04 3.64
C ASP A 612 -5.07 -23.79 4.49
N LEU A 613 -6.24 -23.73 5.12
CA LEU A 613 -6.54 -22.67 6.10
C LEU A 613 -5.59 -22.81 7.30
N THR A 614 -4.68 -21.86 7.46
CA THR A 614 -3.79 -21.76 8.62
C THR A 614 -4.03 -20.47 9.38
N VAL A 615 -3.93 -20.55 10.69
CA VAL A 615 -4.21 -19.43 11.60
C VAL A 615 -3.04 -19.31 12.57
N SER A 616 -2.49 -18.10 12.67
CA SER A 616 -1.38 -17.78 13.56
C SER A 616 -1.73 -16.60 14.47
N GLY A 617 -1.22 -16.61 15.70
CA GLY A 617 -1.58 -15.64 16.72
C GLY A 617 -2.97 -15.88 17.33
N GLY A 618 -3.45 -14.90 18.09
CA GLY A 618 -4.75 -14.92 18.75
C GLY A 618 -4.93 -13.68 19.64
N PRO A 619 -6.15 -13.15 19.78
CA PRO A 619 -6.41 -12.03 20.66
C PRO A 619 -6.27 -12.43 22.13
N THR A 620 -5.99 -11.46 23.00
CA THR A 620 -6.13 -11.63 24.46
C THR A 620 -7.51 -11.13 24.89
N ALA A 621 -8.23 -11.90 25.69
CA ALA A 621 -9.54 -11.51 26.20
C ALA A 621 -9.46 -10.26 27.10
N GLY A 622 -10.54 -9.46 27.13
CA GLY A 622 -10.64 -8.27 27.95
C GLY A 622 -10.77 -6.96 27.16
N PRO A 623 -10.89 -5.82 27.86
CA PRO A 623 -11.13 -4.52 27.25
C PRO A 623 -9.90 -4.02 26.49
N ALA A 624 -10.10 -3.13 25.53
CA ALA A 624 -9.03 -2.32 24.96
C ALA A 624 -8.47 -1.37 26.03
N THR A 625 -7.14 -1.22 26.04
CA THR A 625 -6.42 -0.44 27.07
C THR A 625 -5.46 0.60 26.48
N GLY A 626 -5.31 0.64 25.16
CA GLY A 626 -4.45 1.60 24.49
C GLY A 626 -4.93 3.03 24.68
N ALA A 627 -3.99 3.98 24.63
CA ALA A 627 -4.34 5.39 24.57
C ALA A 627 -5.19 5.67 23.33
N VAL A 628 -6.14 6.60 23.45
CA VAL A 628 -6.95 7.02 22.31
C VAL A 628 -6.06 7.71 21.29
N ALA A 629 -6.13 7.24 20.06
CA ALA A 629 -5.52 7.84 18.87
C ALA A 629 -6.59 7.96 17.78
N PRO A 630 -6.29 8.54 16.59
CA PRO A 630 -7.24 8.51 15.49
C PRO A 630 -7.70 7.08 15.18
N GLY A 631 -9.01 6.84 15.29
CA GLY A 631 -9.68 5.55 15.18
C GLY A 631 -10.03 4.88 16.52
N GLY A 632 -9.75 5.53 17.66
CA GLY A 632 -10.00 5.01 19.01
C GLY A 632 -8.75 4.45 19.70
N PRO A 633 -8.91 3.65 20.77
CA PRO A 633 -7.78 3.02 21.48
C PRO A 633 -6.78 2.36 20.52
N ALA A 634 -5.49 2.68 20.67
CA ALA A 634 -4.46 2.28 19.70
C ALA A 634 -4.34 0.76 19.51
N ASP A 635 -4.55 -0.01 20.57
CA ASP A 635 -4.49 -1.48 20.59
C ASP A 635 -5.62 -2.14 19.77
N LEU A 636 -6.72 -1.42 19.48
CA LEU A 636 -7.78 -1.92 18.60
C LEU A 636 -7.31 -2.21 17.18
N TRP A 637 -6.27 -1.50 16.74
CA TRP A 637 -5.73 -1.55 15.37
C TRP A 637 -4.55 -2.49 15.23
N GLU A 638 -4.06 -3.08 16.32
CA GLU A 638 -3.00 -4.07 16.30
C GLU A 638 -3.50 -5.36 15.64
N THR A 639 -2.69 -5.93 14.75
CA THR A 639 -2.93 -7.26 14.19
C THR A 639 -2.61 -8.29 15.26
N VAL A 640 -3.62 -8.99 15.74
CA VAL A 640 -3.50 -10.00 16.83
C VAL A 640 -3.54 -11.42 16.30
N ALA A 641 -4.09 -11.63 15.11
CA ALA A 641 -4.07 -12.91 14.41
C ALA A 641 -3.92 -12.71 12.90
N THR A 642 -3.36 -13.70 12.22
CA THR A 642 -3.31 -13.75 10.75
C THR A 642 -3.82 -15.11 10.29
N ALA A 643 -4.83 -15.10 9.42
CA ALA A 643 -5.32 -16.29 8.74
C ALA A 643 -4.89 -16.26 7.27
N THR A 644 -4.46 -17.40 6.74
CA THR A 644 -4.09 -17.57 5.33
C THR A 644 -4.79 -18.76 4.72
N VAL A 645 -5.15 -18.66 3.44
CA VAL A 645 -5.79 -19.73 2.68
C VAL A 645 -5.19 -19.80 1.28
N LYS A 646 -4.99 -21.01 0.77
CA LYS A 646 -4.58 -21.23 -0.62
C LYS A 646 -5.80 -21.28 -1.52
N ILE A 647 -5.77 -20.50 -2.59
CA ILE A 647 -6.82 -20.43 -3.61
C ILE A 647 -6.24 -20.90 -4.92
N THR A 648 -6.91 -21.82 -5.60
CA THR A 648 -6.47 -22.33 -6.90
C THR A 648 -7.58 -22.16 -7.91
N ASN A 649 -7.26 -21.53 -9.05
CA ASN A 649 -8.13 -21.53 -10.20
C ASN A 649 -8.13 -22.93 -10.82
N SER A 650 -9.19 -23.70 -10.59
CA SER A 650 -9.33 -25.09 -11.02
C SER A 650 -10.09 -25.24 -12.33
N GLY A 651 -10.51 -24.14 -12.97
CA GLY A 651 -11.19 -24.17 -14.27
C GLY A 651 -10.26 -23.84 -15.44
N GLY A 652 -10.85 -23.70 -16.63
CA GLY A 652 -10.13 -23.63 -17.91
C GLY A 652 -9.77 -22.22 -18.40
N VAL A 653 -10.17 -21.17 -17.69
CA VAL A 653 -9.92 -19.77 -18.09
C VAL A 653 -9.34 -18.97 -16.93
N ALA A 654 -8.60 -17.89 -17.23
CA ALA A 654 -8.15 -16.97 -16.20
C ALA A 654 -9.34 -16.26 -15.55
N GLY A 655 -9.23 -15.98 -14.26
CA GLY A 655 -10.27 -15.28 -13.50
C GLY A 655 -9.71 -14.70 -12.21
N ALA A 656 -10.49 -13.84 -11.57
CA ALA A 656 -10.18 -13.33 -10.26
C ALA A 656 -11.21 -13.81 -9.23
N GLU A 657 -10.72 -14.23 -8.07
CA GLU A 657 -11.58 -14.67 -6.96
C GLU A 657 -11.45 -13.72 -5.78
N VAL A 658 -12.54 -13.61 -5.01
CA VAL A 658 -12.60 -12.84 -3.77
C VAL A 658 -12.82 -13.78 -2.58
N PRO A 659 -11.75 -14.36 -2.00
CA PRO A 659 -11.84 -15.07 -0.73
C PRO A 659 -12.30 -14.15 0.39
N GLN A 660 -13.28 -14.60 1.16
CA GLN A 660 -13.89 -13.84 2.25
C GLN A 660 -13.73 -14.61 3.57
N LEU A 661 -13.36 -13.90 4.63
CA LEU A 661 -13.25 -14.43 5.99
C LEU A 661 -14.34 -13.82 6.87
N TYR A 662 -15.13 -14.70 7.47
CA TYR A 662 -16.19 -14.39 8.42
C TYR A 662 -15.82 -14.92 9.81
N ILE A 663 -16.11 -14.14 10.85
CA ILE A 663 -15.93 -14.55 12.25
C ILE A 663 -17.29 -14.79 12.90
N GLY A 664 -17.46 -15.97 13.49
CA GLY A 664 -18.50 -16.29 14.45
C GLY A 664 -17.94 -16.14 15.86
N TYR A 665 -18.58 -15.31 16.68
CA TYR A 665 -18.14 -15.04 18.06
C TYR A 665 -18.73 -16.09 19.03
N PRO A 666 -18.21 -16.19 20.27
CA PRO A 666 -18.83 -17.01 21.31
C PRO A 666 -20.30 -16.65 21.50
N SER A 667 -21.17 -17.65 21.72
CA SER A 667 -22.62 -17.46 21.85
C SER A 667 -23.00 -16.48 22.97
N SER A 668 -22.19 -16.42 24.05
CA SER A 668 -22.33 -15.47 25.15
C SER A 668 -22.18 -14.00 24.74
N ALA A 669 -21.63 -13.71 23.56
CA ALA A 669 -21.44 -12.34 23.07
C ALA A 669 -22.71 -11.72 22.47
N GLY A 670 -23.74 -12.51 22.13
CA GLY A 670 -25.00 -12.01 21.56
C GLY A 670 -24.82 -11.22 20.26
N THR A 671 -24.04 -11.76 19.31
CA THR A 671 -23.69 -11.15 18.02
C THR A 671 -24.31 -11.90 16.84
N PRO A 672 -24.27 -11.34 15.62
CA PRO A 672 -24.56 -12.09 14.40
C PRO A 672 -23.78 -13.41 14.28
N PRO A 673 -24.36 -14.46 13.66
CA PRO A 673 -23.70 -15.76 13.50
C PRO A 673 -22.36 -15.68 12.76
N LYS A 674 -22.27 -14.80 11.76
CA LYS A 674 -21.08 -14.52 10.96
C LYS A 674 -20.97 -13.02 10.74
N GLN A 675 -19.73 -12.51 10.79
CA GLN A 675 -19.42 -11.13 10.45
C GLN A 675 -18.16 -11.09 9.58
N LEU A 676 -18.21 -10.40 8.44
CA LEU A 676 -17.05 -10.21 7.58
C LEU A 676 -15.93 -9.50 8.35
N ARG A 677 -14.71 -10.05 8.29
CA ARG A 677 -13.49 -9.50 8.92
C ARG A 677 -12.23 -9.64 8.06
N GLY A 678 -12.39 -10.02 6.81
CA GLY A 678 -11.28 -10.10 5.87
C GLY A 678 -11.76 -10.42 4.47
N PHE A 679 -11.12 -9.81 3.48
CA PHE A 679 -11.26 -10.20 2.09
C PHE A 679 -9.94 -9.92 1.36
N ASN A 680 -9.74 -10.60 0.24
CA ASN A 680 -8.62 -10.37 -0.66
C ASN A 680 -9.11 -10.62 -2.09
N LYS A 681 -8.50 -10.01 -3.12
CA LYS A 681 -8.83 -10.31 -4.52
C LYS A 681 -7.60 -10.83 -5.23
N LEU A 682 -7.68 -12.06 -5.74
CA LEU A 682 -6.57 -12.74 -6.38
C LEU A 682 -6.86 -12.97 -7.86
N LYS A 683 -6.04 -12.39 -8.74
CA LYS A 683 -6.07 -12.65 -10.18
C LYS A 683 -5.24 -13.90 -10.47
N LEU A 684 -5.86 -14.95 -10.99
CA LEU A 684 -5.24 -16.26 -11.18
C LEU A 684 -5.45 -16.76 -12.61
N ALA A 685 -4.35 -17.11 -13.29
CA ALA A 685 -4.42 -17.87 -14.54
C ALA A 685 -4.99 -19.28 -14.28
N ALA A 686 -5.48 -19.95 -15.33
CA ALA A 686 -5.98 -21.31 -15.22
C ALA A 686 -4.91 -22.25 -14.62
N GLY A 687 -5.29 -23.07 -13.64
CA GLY A 687 -4.40 -23.97 -12.91
C GLY A 687 -3.47 -23.30 -11.89
N SER A 688 -3.42 -21.97 -11.82
CA SER A 688 -2.53 -21.25 -10.90
C SER A 688 -3.13 -21.16 -9.49
N SER A 689 -2.26 -21.16 -8.48
CA SER A 689 -2.61 -20.93 -7.08
C SER A 689 -2.05 -19.60 -6.57
N GLY A 690 -2.75 -18.99 -5.61
CA GLY A 690 -2.26 -17.86 -4.80
C GLY A 690 -2.69 -17.99 -3.35
N THR A 691 -2.10 -17.19 -2.46
CA THR A 691 -2.42 -17.21 -1.03
C THR A 691 -3.17 -15.94 -0.65
N ALA A 692 -4.41 -16.07 -0.19
CA ALA A 692 -5.14 -14.97 0.42
C ALA A 692 -4.76 -14.86 1.90
N THR A 693 -4.44 -13.64 2.34
CA THR A 693 -3.99 -13.34 3.70
C THR A 693 -4.95 -12.35 4.36
N PHE A 694 -5.45 -12.70 5.55
CA PHE A 694 -6.35 -11.88 6.35
C PHE A 694 -5.66 -11.48 7.66
N LYS A 695 -5.31 -10.20 7.77
CA LYS A 695 -4.75 -9.63 9.01
C LYS A 695 -5.92 -9.20 9.91
N LEU A 696 -6.09 -9.90 11.03
CA LEU A 696 -7.20 -9.71 11.95
C LEU A 696 -6.76 -8.84 13.12
N ARG A 697 -7.41 -7.68 13.26
CA ARG A 697 -7.12 -6.69 14.29
C ARG A 697 -7.80 -7.06 15.61
N ARG A 698 -7.34 -6.52 16.74
CA ARG A 698 -8.01 -6.70 18.04
C ARG A 698 -9.50 -6.33 17.98
N ARG A 699 -9.85 -5.24 17.30
CA ARG A 699 -11.26 -4.85 17.10
C ARG A 699 -12.09 -5.86 16.34
N ASP A 700 -11.47 -6.63 15.43
CA ASP A 700 -12.16 -7.62 14.59
C ASP A 700 -12.69 -8.81 15.42
N PHE A 701 -12.20 -8.97 16.66
CA PHE A 701 -12.66 -9.91 17.67
C PHE A 701 -13.41 -9.26 18.84
N SER A 702 -13.64 -7.94 18.81
CA SER A 702 -14.21 -7.20 19.94
C SER A 702 -15.71 -6.96 19.77
N ILE A 703 -16.39 -6.79 20.90
CA ILE A 703 -17.76 -6.26 21.02
C ILE A 703 -17.74 -4.97 21.84
N TRP A 704 -18.76 -4.13 21.69
CA TRP A 704 -18.96 -2.97 22.55
C TRP A 704 -19.71 -3.39 23.82
N ASN A 705 -19.02 -3.35 24.96
CA ASN A 705 -19.55 -3.76 26.25
C ASN A 705 -19.17 -2.76 27.35
N ALA A 706 -20.14 -2.34 28.16
CA ALA A 706 -19.94 -1.41 29.28
C ALA A 706 -19.11 -0.16 28.93
N GLY A 707 -19.34 0.41 27.74
CA GLY A 707 -18.63 1.61 27.28
C GLY A 707 -17.21 1.39 26.76
N LYS A 708 -16.78 0.14 26.53
CA LYS A 708 -15.46 -0.19 25.99
C LYS A 708 -15.54 -1.32 24.96
N TRP A 709 -14.65 -1.28 23.98
CA TRP A 709 -14.38 -2.43 23.13
C TRP A 709 -13.72 -3.54 23.93
N THR A 710 -14.29 -4.74 23.90
CA THR A 710 -13.85 -5.88 24.70
C THR A 710 -13.82 -7.14 23.85
N VAL A 711 -12.70 -7.86 23.88
CA VAL A 711 -12.62 -9.22 23.31
C VAL A 711 -13.29 -10.19 24.31
N PRO A 712 -14.43 -10.81 23.98
CA PRO A 712 -15.05 -11.81 24.85
C PRO A 712 -14.18 -13.06 24.97
N SER A 713 -14.28 -13.76 26.10
CA SER A 713 -13.70 -15.09 26.28
C SER A 713 -14.50 -16.16 25.53
N GLY A 714 -13.85 -17.25 25.15
CA GLY A 714 -14.47 -18.39 24.47
C GLY A 714 -14.04 -18.52 23.00
N ASP A 715 -14.49 -19.57 22.34
CA ASP A 715 -14.05 -19.89 20.98
C ASP A 715 -14.69 -18.99 19.93
N PHE A 716 -13.84 -18.47 19.04
CA PHE A 716 -14.24 -17.83 17.80
C PHE A 716 -14.11 -18.83 16.66
N THR A 717 -15.12 -18.87 15.80
CA THR A 717 -15.08 -19.65 14.56
C THR A 717 -14.63 -18.75 13.42
N LEU A 718 -13.60 -19.16 12.68
CA LEU A 718 -13.21 -18.54 11.42
C LEU A 718 -13.80 -19.34 10.28
N SER A 719 -14.56 -18.69 9.40
CA SER A 719 -15.20 -19.31 8.24
C SER A 719 -14.69 -18.62 6.98
N VAL A 720 -13.98 -19.35 6.12
CA VAL A 720 -13.42 -18.83 4.87
C VAL A 720 -14.14 -19.45 3.68
N GLY A 721 -14.57 -18.61 2.75
CA GLY A 721 -15.40 -19.03 1.62
C GLY A 721 -15.43 -18.05 0.46
N ALA A 722 -16.23 -18.40 -0.55
CA ALA A 722 -16.44 -17.59 -1.76
C ALA A 722 -17.60 -16.60 -1.62
N SER A 723 -18.43 -16.74 -0.58
CA SER A 723 -19.52 -15.84 -0.18
C SER A 723 -19.84 -16.00 1.31
N SER A 724 -20.82 -15.26 1.83
CA SER A 724 -21.31 -15.45 3.21
C SER A 724 -21.94 -16.82 3.47
N ARG A 725 -22.39 -17.54 2.43
CA ARG A 725 -23.03 -18.87 2.55
C ARG A 725 -22.18 -20.01 1.98
N ASP A 726 -21.37 -19.72 0.96
CA ASP A 726 -20.46 -20.68 0.34
C ASP A 726 -19.13 -20.78 1.12
N ILE A 727 -19.24 -21.29 2.35
CA ILE A 727 -18.10 -21.49 3.26
C ILE A 727 -17.39 -22.80 2.90
N ARG A 728 -16.10 -22.71 2.61
CA ARG A 728 -15.29 -23.84 2.13
C ARG A 728 -14.42 -24.43 3.22
N LEU A 729 -13.93 -23.58 4.13
CA LEU A 729 -13.03 -23.97 5.21
C LEU A 729 -13.46 -23.32 6.51
N THR A 730 -13.26 -24.02 7.62
CA THR A 730 -13.48 -23.48 8.96
C THR A 730 -12.27 -23.72 9.85
N GLY A 731 -12.04 -22.79 10.76
CA GLY A 731 -10.99 -22.85 11.78
C GLY A 731 -11.51 -22.28 13.09
N LYS A 732 -10.69 -22.37 14.14
CA LYS A 732 -11.03 -21.83 15.46
C LYS A 732 -9.87 -21.01 16.04
N ILE A 733 -10.22 -19.98 16.79
CA ILE A 733 -9.29 -19.21 17.62
C ILE A 733 -9.90 -19.12 19.03
N THR A 734 -9.13 -19.47 20.03
CA THR A 734 -9.50 -19.26 21.44
C THR A 734 -8.60 -18.16 22.01
N PRO A 735 -9.16 -17.05 22.55
CA PRO A 735 -8.37 -16.01 23.18
C PRO A 735 -7.57 -16.55 24.36
N ALA A 736 -6.35 -16.08 24.54
CA ALA A 736 -5.59 -16.38 25.75
C ALA A 736 -6.28 -15.76 26.97
N ALA A 737 -6.37 -16.52 28.07
CA ALA A 737 -6.83 -15.99 29.35
C ALA A 737 -5.81 -14.94 29.83
N GLY A 738 -6.25 -13.68 29.97
CA GLY A 738 -5.39 -12.61 30.45
C GLY A 738 -4.83 -12.95 31.84
N ARG A 739 -3.52 -13.15 31.95
CA ARG A 739 -2.85 -13.23 33.25
C ARG A 739 -2.89 -11.83 33.86
N SER A 740 -3.55 -11.66 35.01
CA SER A 740 -3.44 -10.43 35.79
C SER A 740 -1.99 -10.26 36.22
N ALA A 741 -1.39 -9.12 35.88
CA ALA A 741 -0.08 -8.75 36.41
C ALA A 741 -0.22 -8.43 37.91
N SER A 742 0.13 -9.38 38.78
CA SER A 742 0.57 -9.09 40.13
C SER A 742 1.52 -10.17 40.68
N LEU A 743 2.64 -9.67 41.21
CA LEU A 743 3.58 -10.23 42.19
C LEU A 743 4.45 -11.46 41.88
N LEU A 744 5.75 -11.14 41.88
CA LEU A 744 6.89 -11.81 42.52
C LEU A 744 7.35 -13.18 42.01
N GLY A 745 8.63 -13.21 41.68
CA GLY A 745 9.30 -14.36 41.10
C GLY A 745 9.46 -15.53 42.05
N GLN A 746 9.66 -16.69 41.45
CA GLN A 746 10.60 -17.67 41.95
C GLN A 746 10.98 -18.62 40.82
N VAL A 747 12.30 -18.74 40.65
CA VAL A 747 12.97 -19.76 39.85
C VAL A 747 12.56 -21.13 40.35
N THR A 748 12.04 -21.99 39.47
CA THR A 748 12.20 -23.44 39.61
C THR A 748 12.50 -24.06 38.26
N LYS A 749 13.72 -24.62 38.16
CA LYS A 749 14.07 -25.61 37.15
C LYS A 749 13.27 -26.87 37.44
N ASN A 750 12.65 -27.47 36.43
CA ASN A 750 12.65 -28.93 36.32
C ASN A 750 12.54 -29.37 34.86
N ARG A 751 13.48 -30.25 34.49
CA ARG A 751 13.55 -30.98 33.23
C ARG A 751 12.40 -31.98 33.16
N ALA A 752 11.64 -31.95 32.07
CA ALA A 752 10.94 -33.12 31.56
C ALA A 752 11.25 -33.23 30.07
N GLN A 753 11.99 -34.29 29.71
CA GLN A 753 12.24 -34.67 28.32
C GLN A 753 10.92 -35.13 27.69
N TYR A 754 10.33 -34.29 26.84
CA TYR A 754 9.42 -34.75 25.80
C TYR A 754 10.21 -34.84 24.49
N ARG A 755 10.32 -36.04 23.94
CA ARG A 755 10.84 -36.26 22.58
C ARG A 755 9.86 -35.64 21.59
N PHE A 756 10.17 -34.44 21.11
CA PHE A 756 9.54 -33.86 19.94
C PHE A 756 10.07 -34.59 18.69
N MET A 757 9.19 -35.06 17.81
CA MET A 757 9.55 -35.22 16.41
C MET A 757 9.94 -33.82 15.88
N ALA A 758 11.08 -33.74 15.21
CA ALA A 758 11.80 -32.52 14.90
C ALA A 758 10.91 -31.41 14.29
N THR A 759 10.69 -30.36 15.08
CA THR A 759 10.21 -29.06 14.61
C THR A 759 11.32 -28.45 13.75
N VAL A 760 11.05 -28.26 12.46
CA VAL A 760 11.94 -27.49 11.59
C VAL A 760 11.87 -26.04 12.04
N GLN A 761 12.93 -25.52 12.67
CA GLN A 761 13.06 -24.08 12.90
C GLN A 761 13.05 -23.38 11.55
N THR A 762 12.05 -22.52 11.32
CA THR A 762 11.84 -21.86 10.03
C THR A 762 12.85 -20.76 9.71
N ASN A 763 13.77 -20.40 10.62
CA ASN A 763 14.94 -19.56 10.38
C ASN A 763 16.00 -19.82 11.47
N THR A 764 17.26 -20.06 11.07
CA THR A 764 18.38 -20.13 12.04
C THR A 764 18.89 -18.71 12.29
N PRO A 765 19.02 -18.24 13.55
CA PRO A 765 19.47 -16.87 13.81
C PRO A 765 20.89 -16.64 13.28
N ARG A 766 21.06 -15.58 12.49
CA ARG A 766 22.37 -15.10 12.01
C ARG A 766 23.24 -14.73 13.21
N GLN A 767 24.41 -15.38 13.35
CA GLN A 767 25.42 -15.01 14.33
C GLN A 767 26.44 -14.07 13.67
N THR A 768 26.11 -12.78 13.64
CA THR A 768 27.07 -11.74 13.24
C THR A 768 27.99 -11.37 14.40
N PRO A 769 29.30 -11.25 14.17
CA PRO A 769 30.21 -10.70 15.17
C PRO A 769 29.79 -9.28 15.54
N ALA A 770 29.54 -9.04 16.83
CA ALA A 770 29.30 -7.69 17.32
C ALA A 770 30.61 -6.88 17.28
N PRO A 771 30.58 -5.59 16.92
CA PRO A 771 31.73 -4.70 17.13
C PRO A 771 32.11 -4.69 18.62
N GLN A 772 33.38 -4.93 18.94
CA GLN A 772 33.89 -4.72 20.29
C GLN A 772 34.06 -3.21 20.54
N ARG A 773 32.99 -2.57 21.01
CA ARG A 773 32.97 -1.14 21.37
C ARG A 773 32.20 -0.99 22.69
N LYS A 774 32.69 -0.08 23.55
CA LYS A 774 32.08 0.16 24.86
C LYS A 774 31.04 1.27 24.76
N ALA A 775 29.83 1.00 25.22
CA ALA A 775 28.80 2.04 25.34
C ALA A 775 29.22 3.09 26.37
N THR A 776 28.93 4.36 26.09
CA THR A 776 29.14 5.47 27.02
C THR A 776 27.87 6.33 27.09
N PRO A 777 27.74 7.25 28.05
CA PRO A 777 26.82 8.37 27.92
C PRO A 777 27.14 9.20 26.67
N VAL A 778 26.15 9.94 26.17
CA VAL A 778 26.36 10.93 25.10
C VAL A 778 27.37 11.97 25.59
N SER A 779 28.46 12.15 24.84
CA SER A 779 29.44 13.21 25.10
C SER A 779 29.06 14.48 24.35
N THR A 780 29.26 15.62 25.01
CA THR A 780 29.18 16.97 24.42
C THR A 780 30.49 17.73 24.54
N GLU A 781 31.57 17.01 24.88
CA GLU A 781 32.92 17.55 25.03
C GLU A 781 33.46 18.05 23.69
N ARG A 782 34.53 18.86 23.76
CA ARG A 782 35.29 19.26 22.57
C ARG A 782 35.79 18.00 21.86
N ALA A 783 35.70 18.01 20.55
CA ALA A 783 36.21 16.93 19.71
C ALA A 783 37.00 17.48 18.53
N THR A 784 37.94 16.71 18.03
CA THR A 784 38.70 17.01 16.81
C THR A 784 38.60 15.89 15.82
N PHE A 785 38.40 16.22 14.54
CA PHE A 785 38.57 15.32 13.41
C PHE A 785 39.85 15.67 12.67
N THR A 786 40.83 14.77 12.69
CA THR A 786 42.17 15.01 12.15
C THR A 786 42.45 14.07 10.99
N ILE A 787 42.70 14.61 9.81
CA ILE A 787 43.17 13.83 8.66
C ILE A 787 44.70 13.71 8.75
N LYS A 788 45.24 12.50 8.58
CA LYS A 788 46.68 12.23 8.64
C LYS A 788 47.40 13.06 7.57
N ASN A 789 48.39 13.87 7.98
CA ASN A 789 49.11 14.82 7.11
C ASN A 789 48.19 15.87 6.43
N GLY A 790 47.00 16.12 6.99
CA GLY A 790 45.98 17.00 6.43
C GLY A 790 45.40 17.98 7.45
N PRO A 791 44.25 18.60 7.13
CA PRO A 791 43.60 19.57 8.00
C PRO A 791 43.05 18.93 9.29
N VAL A 792 42.99 19.76 10.33
CA VAL A 792 42.39 19.45 11.64
C VAL A 792 41.12 20.27 11.80
N PHE A 793 40.00 19.60 12.06
CA PHE A 793 38.71 20.23 12.26
C PHE A 793 38.30 20.14 13.72
N SER A 794 37.95 21.26 14.33
CA SER A 794 37.42 21.30 15.70
C SER A 794 35.91 21.34 15.71
N GLY A 795 35.29 20.62 16.65
CA GLY A 795 33.84 20.55 16.80
C GLY A 795 33.45 20.12 18.21
N LYS A 796 32.20 19.65 18.33
CA LYS A 796 31.67 19.06 19.57
C LYS A 796 31.27 17.62 19.33
N SER A 797 31.57 16.76 20.31
CA SER A 797 31.03 15.41 20.29
C SER A 797 29.50 15.45 20.43
N PHE A 798 28.83 14.47 19.83
CA PHE A 798 27.43 14.14 20.12
C PHE A 798 27.21 12.62 20.22
N GLY A 799 28.28 11.83 20.19
CA GLY A 799 28.26 10.36 20.21
C GLY A 799 28.89 9.77 21.46
N ALA A 800 29.50 8.60 21.32
CA ALA A 800 30.23 7.96 22.41
C ALA A 800 31.50 8.74 22.78
N LYS A 801 31.88 8.74 24.07
CA LYS A 801 33.17 9.26 24.56
C LYS A 801 34.25 8.21 24.33
N ALA A 802 34.79 8.15 23.11
CA ALA A 802 35.90 7.29 22.74
C ALA A 802 36.70 7.91 21.60
N ASN A 803 37.99 7.59 21.52
CA ASN A 803 38.84 7.94 20.39
C ASN A 803 38.78 6.82 19.34
N ILE A 804 38.85 7.18 18.06
CA ILE A 804 38.86 6.18 16.99
C ILE A 804 39.68 6.66 15.79
N SER A 805 40.37 5.72 15.13
CA SER A 805 41.02 5.92 13.84
C SER A 805 40.37 5.07 12.75
N GLY A 806 40.43 5.53 11.50
CA GLY A 806 39.99 4.77 10.34
C GLY A 806 40.21 5.52 9.04
N GLU A 807 39.76 4.96 7.92
CA GLU A 807 39.79 5.64 6.62
C GLU A 807 38.62 6.64 6.55
N ALA A 808 38.90 7.91 6.27
CA ALA A 808 37.89 8.93 6.04
C ALA A 808 37.28 8.79 4.64
N VAL A 809 35.96 8.60 4.61
CA VAL A 809 35.16 8.55 3.39
C VAL A 809 33.95 9.46 3.53
N PHE A 810 33.38 9.91 2.41
CA PHE A 810 32.20 10.78 2.43
C PHE A 810 31.04 10.18 1.65
N THR A 811 29.81 10.48 2.07
CA THR A 811 28.60 10.15 1.30
C THR A 811 27.81 11.41 1.00
N THR A 812 27.43 11.57 -0.28
CA THR A 812 26.53 12.64 -0.71
C THR A 812 25.06 12.23 -0.71
N SER A 813 24.74 11.11 -0.08
CA SER A 813 23.33 10.71 0.08
C SER A 813 22.58 11.75 0.91
N LEU A 814 21.41 12.15 0.42
CA LEU A 814 20.51 13.07 1.11
C LEU A 814 19.67 12.38 2.20
N VAL A 815 19.56 11.05 2.16
CA VAL A 815 18.71 10.23 3.03
C VAL A 815 19.38 8.90 3.39
N GLY A 816 18.82 8.17 4.35
CA GLY A 816 19.27 6.80 4.65
C GLY A 816 20.59 6.73 5.42
N TYR A 817 20.85 7.66 6.34
CA TYR A 817 21.98 7.54 7.27
C TYR A 817 21.89 6.30 8.18
N PRO A 818 20.71 5.81 8.64
CA PRO A 818 20.66 4.56 9.42
C PRO A 818 21.12 3.35 8.60
N GLU A 819 20.69 3.26 7.33
CA GLU A 819 21.11 2.24 6.39
C GLU A 819 22.61 2.35 6.08
N SER A 820 23.11 3.56 5.81
CA SER A 820 24.55 3.80 5.55
C SER A 820 25.40 3.42 6.76
N MET A 821 24.97 3.78 7.96
CA MET A 821 25.70 3.48 9.19
C MET A 821 25.74 1.99 9.51
N THR A 822 24.72 1.22 9.10
CA THR A 822 24.62 -0.22 9.34
C THR A 822 25.10 -1.08 8.17
N ASP A 823 25.52 -0.47 7.06
CA ASP A 823 26.06 -1.18 5.91
C ASP A 823 27.48 -1.73 6.21
N PRO A 824 27.70 -3.06 6.17
CA PRO A 824 29.00 -3.68 6.45
C PRO A 824 30.15 -3.19 5.57
N SER A 825 29.88 -2.62 4.39
CA SER A 825 30.92 -2.03 3.53
C SER A 825 31.65 -0.86 4.20
N TYR A 826 31.04 -0.17 5.18
CA TYR A 826 31.67 0.94 5.92
C TYR A 826 32.49 0.49 7.14
N ARG A 827 32.67 -0.82 7.34
CA ARG A 827 33.45 -1.34 8.47
C ARG A 827 34.86 -0.73 8.45
N GLY A 828 35.29 -0.13 9.55
CA GLY A 828 36.63 0.46 9.67
C GLY A 828 36.75 1.89 9.14
N GLN A 829 35.71 2.44 8.52
CA GLN A 829 35.73 3.77 7.92
C GLN A 829 35.07 4.83 8.82
N ILE A 830 35.55 6.07 8.76
CA ILE A 830 34.92 7.25 9.35
C ILE A 830 34.07 7.91 8.27
N LEU A 831 32.75 7.98 8.49
CA LEU A 831 31.78 8.43 7.50
C LEU A 831 31.46 9.92 7.68
N VAL A 832 31.81 10.70 6.67
CA VAL A 832 31.51 12.14 6.55
C VAL A 832 30.22 12.31 5.77
N PHE A 833 29.18 12.82 6.42
CA PHE A 833 27.92 13.15 5.74
C PHE A 833 27.97 14.56 5.18
N THR A 834 27.84 14.70 3.86
CA THR A 834 27.90 16.04 3.22
C THR A 834 26.61 16.84 3.37
N GLN A 835 25.52 16.20 3.80
CA GLN A 835 24.24 16.86 4.01
C GLN A 835 24.25 17.57 5.38
N PRO A 836 23.82 18.84 5.47
CA PRO A 836 23.96 19.60 6.70
C PRO A 836 23.00 19.16 7.81
N LEU A 837 21.93 18.41 7.54
CA LEU A 837 20.91 18.04 8.53
C LEU A 837 20.94 16.53 8.81
N ILE A 838 21.82 16.09 9.72
CA ILE A 838 21.93 14.68 10.11
C ILE A 838 21.37 14.45 11.51
N GLY A 839 20.62 13.34 11.69
CA GLY A 839 19.92 13.00 12.93
C GLY A 839 18.48 13.51 13.02
N ASN A 840 18.04 14.33 12.05
CA ASN A 840 16.72 14.97 12.00
C ASN A 840 15.55 13.97 11.91
N TYR A 841 15.75 12.78 11.34
CA TYR A 841 14.73 11.73 11.27
C TYR A 841 14.91 10.63 12.33
N GLY A 842 15.82 10.79 13.29
CA GLY A 842 16.06 9.83 14.38
C GLY A 842 16.52 8.46 13.90
N VAL A 843 16.45 7.47 14.77
CA VAL A 843 16.84 6.08 14.50
C VAL A 843 15.61 5.19 14.65
N PRO A 844 15.27 4.37 13.63
CA PRO A 844 14.10 3.50 13.67
C PRO A 844 14.30 2.30 14.60
N SER A 845 13.21 1.59 14.94
CA SER A 845 13.31 0.37 15.75
C SER A 845 13.97 -0.79 14.98
N ALA A 846 14.51 -1.77 15.72
CA ALA A 846 15.02 -3.03 15.15
C ALA A 846 13.91 -4.01 14.72
N ALA A 847 12.80 -3.49 14.21
CA ALA A 847 11.68 -4.29 13.72
C ALA A 847 12.14 -5.22 12.59
N ARG A 848 11.64 -6.45 12.59
CA ARG A 848 11.90 -7.45 11.54
C ARG A 848 10.73 -7.54 10.56
N ASP A 849 11.03 -7.84 9.32
CA ASP A 849 10.07 -8.12 8.25
C ASP A 849 9.57 -9.58 8.31
N GLU A 850 8.70 -9.93 7.37
CA GLU A 850 8.10 -11.27 7.22
C GLU A 850 9.12 -12.40 7.02
N HIS A 851 10.36 -12.09 6.60
CA HIS A 851 11.44 -13.06 6.43
C HIS A 851 12.34 -13.18 7.67
N GLY A 852 12.03 -12.41 8.73
CA GLY A 852 12.85 -12.34 9.93
C GLY A 852 14.08 -11.43 9.78
N LEU A 853 14.13 -10.59 8.75
CA LEU A 853 15.24 -9.65 8.48
C LEU A 853 14.90 -8.25 9.03
N LEU A 854 15.89 -7.51 9.54
CA LEU A 854 15.76 -6.12 10.00
C LEU A 854 15.23 -5.22 8.88
N ARG A 855 14.07 -4.61 9.12
CA ARG A 855 13.35 -3.80 8.13
C ARG A 855 14.07 -2.51 7.78
N TYR A 856 14.75 -1.90 8.74
CA TYR A 856 15.28 -0.54 8.61
C TYR A 856 16.81 -0.45 8.55
N PHE A 857 17.51 -1.56 8.78
CA PHE A 857 18.97 -1.60 8.87
C PHE A 857 19.54 -2.59 7.87
N GLU A 858 20.77 -2.33 7.41
CA GLU A 858 21.49 -3.24 6.51
C GLU A 858 22.25 -4.32 7.29
N SER A 859 22.49 -4.11 8.58
CA SER A 859 22.97 -5.14 9.52
C SER A 859 22.59 -4.77 10.96
N PRO A 860 22.72 -5.68 11.95
CA PRO A 860 22.29 -5.42 13.33
C PRO A 860 23.03 -4.33 14.10
N TRP A 861 24.18 -3.86 13.63
CA TRP A 861 25.08 -2.95 14.36
C TRP A 861 25.55 -1.80 13.48
N ILE A 862 25.96 -0.68 14.08
CA ILE A 862 26.69 0.37 13.35
C ILE A 862 28.05 -0.20 12.91
N GLN A 863 28.31 -0.15 11.61
CA GLN A 863 29.52 -0.66 10.98
C GLN A 863 30.59 0.42 10.84
N ALA A 864 30.18 1.66 10.54
CA ALA A 864 31.05 2.82 10.54
C ALA A 864 31.80 2.97 11.87
N SER A 865 33.07 3.38 11.82
CA SER A 865 33.94 3.60 12.98
C SER A 865 33.68 4.92 13.68
N GLY A 866 33.33 5.96 12.93
CA GLY A 866 33.01 7.27 13.47
C GLY A 866 32.19 8.08 12.48
N ILE A 867 31.52 9.13 12.98
CA ILE A 867 30.59 9.95 12.20
C ILE A 867 31.02 11.43 12.25
N VAL A 868 31.06 12.07 11.08
CA VAL A 868 31.40 13.50 10.95
C VAL A 868 30.24 14.22 10.25
N VAL A 869 29.71 15.26 10.88
CA VAL A 869 28.60 16.07 10.35
C VAL A 869 28.87 17.56 10.50
N GLN A 870 28.24 18.37 9.64
CA GLN A 870 28.27 19.82 9.79
C GLN A 870 27.38 20.29 10.93
N ASP A 871 26.10 19.92 10.90
CA ASP A 871 25.15 20.27 11.95
C ASP A 871 24.35 19.03 12.39
N TYR A 872 24.46 18.69 13.66
CA TYR A 872 23.72 17.60 14.28
C TYR A 872 22.36 18.09 14.77
N ALA A 873 21.29 17.48 14.26
CA ALA A 873 19.94 17.76 14.73
C ALA A 873 19.72 17.21 16.15
N LEU A 874 19.70 18.10 17.14
CA LEU A 874 19.49 17.76 18.56
C LEU A 874 18.13 17.10 18.84
N LYS A 875 17.15 17.30 17.96
CA LYS A 875 15.81 16.69 18.04
C LYS A 875 15.50 16.00 16.71
N HIS A 876 14.91 14.82 16.82
CA HIS A 876 14.40 14.10 15.65
C HIS A 876 12.88 14.22 15.54
N SER A 877 12.36 14.16 14.32
CA SER A 877 10.93 14.12 14.02
C SER A 877 10.68 13.22 12.82
N HIS A 878 10.41 11.94 13.09
CA HIS A 878 10.02 10.96 12.09
C HIS A 878 9.19 9.85 12.74
N TRP A 879 8.11 9.40 12.09
CA TRP A 879 7.13 8.48 12.68
C TRP A 879 7.69 7.08 13.00
N THR A 880 8.80 6.68 12.39
CA THR A 880 9.48 5.41 12.72
C THR A 880 10.54 5.54 13.82
N ALA A 881 10.93 6.77 14.19
CA ALA A 881 12.03 7.00 15.11
C ALA A 881 11.66 6.61 16.54
N VAL A 882 12.57 5.88 17.20
CA VAL A 882 12.42 5.45 18.60
C VAL A 882 13.55 5.94 19.50
N GLU A 883 14.67 6.39 18.92
CA GLU A 883 15.79 7.03 19.62
C GLU A 883 16.48 8.08 18.75
N SER A 884 17.26 8.98 19.37
CA SER A 884 18.09 9.94 18.64
C SER A 884 19.37 9.29 18.10
N LEU A 885 19.96 9.91 17.07
CA LEU A 885 21.25 9.48 16.53
C LEU A 885 22.36 9.53 17.60
N ALA A 886 22.38 10.58 18.44
CA ALA A 886 23.33 10.68 19.56
C ALA A 886 23.23 9.49 20.52
N GLN A 887 22.00 9.15 20.94
CA GLN A 887 21.76 8.02 21.84
C GLN A 887 22.19 6.70 21.21
N TRP A 888 21.92 6.50 19.93
CA TRP A 888 22.34 5.30 19.21
C TRP A 888 23.86 5.18 19.10
N CYS A 889 24.54 6.26 18.70
CA CYS A 889 26.01 6.31 18.64
C CYS A 889 26.63 6.04 20.02
N ALA A 890 26.12 6.65 21.08
CA ALA A 890 26.59 6.44 22.44
C ALA A 890 26.35 4.99 22.93
N ARG A 891 25.17 4.42 22.63
CA ARG A 891 24.79 3.04 22.95
C ARG A 891 25.69 2.01 22.25
N GLU A 892 26.14 2.29 21.02
CA GLU A 892 27.00 1.38 20.25
C GLU A 892 28.49 1.74 20.30
N GLY A 893 28.87 2.70 21.14
CA GLY A 893 30.27 3.08 21.33
C GLY A 893 30.90 3.71 20.08
N VAL A 894 30.12 4.48 19.31
CA VAL A 894 30.56 5.16 18.07
C VAL A 894 30.79 6.65 18.34
N PRO A 895 32.04 7.13 18.20
CA PRO A 895 32.37 8.55 18.27
C PRO A 895 31.71 9.33 17.13
N ALA A 896 31.17 10.50 17.44
CA ALA A 896 30.53 11.36 16.45
C ALA A 896 30.78 12.84 16.74
N ILE A 897 31.15 13.62 15.71
CA ILE A 897 31.53 15.03 15.82
C ILE A 897 30.65 15.91 14.92
N SER A 898 30.14 17.01 15.50
CA SER A 898 29.36 18.06 14.84
C SER A 898 30.14 19.38 14.82
N GLY A 899 29.78 20.27 13.89
CA GLY A 899 30.44 21.57 13.72
C GLY A 899 31.65 21.54 12.79
N VAL A 900 31.81 20.45 12.02
CA VAL A 900 32.90 20.30 11.05
C VAL A 900 32.45 20.80 9.68
N ASP A 901 33.26 21.59 8.99
CA ASP A 901 32.98 21.94 7.60
C ASP A 901 33.16 20.70 6.70
N THR A 902 32.06 19.96 6.54
CA THR A 902 32.06 18.74 5.73
C THR A 902 32.31 19.02 4.25
N ARG A 903 32.10 20.24 3.75
CA ARG A 903 32.46 20.60 2.37
C ARG A 903 33.97 20.71 2.22
N GLU A 904 34.65 21.35 3.18
CA GLU A 904 36.11 21.42 3.19
C GLU A 904 36.74 20.02 3.28
N VAL A 905 36.22 19.17 4.17
CA VAL A 905 36.64 17.76 4.27
C VAL A 905 36.48 17.04 2.93
N VAL A 906 35.33 17.16 2.26
CA VAL A 906 35.06 16.49 0.98
C VAL A 906 35.95 17.02 -0.14
N THR A 907 36.18 18.33 -0.19
CA THR A 907 37.10 18.95 -1.15
C THR A 907 38.51 18.37 -0.97
N TYR A 908 39.01 18.32 0.28
CA TYR A 908 40.30 17.73 0.58
C TYR A 908 40.38 16.26 0.13
N LEU A 909 39.38 15.43 0.48
CA LEU A 909 39.35 14.02 0.09
C LEU A 909 39.26 13.80 -1.42
N ARG A 910 38.62 14.70 -2.18
CA ARG A 910 38.58 14.64 -3.65
C ARG A 910 39.92 15.01 -4.29
N GLU A 911 40.62 15.97 -3.69
CA GLU A 911 41.93 16.43 -4.16
C GLU A 911 43.04 15.42 -3.83
N GLN A 912 43.12 14.98 -2.58
CA GLN A 912 44.20 14.14 -2.04
C GLN A 912 43.90 12.64 -2.07
N GLY A 913 42.62 12.25 -2.20
CA GLY A 913 42.17 10.86 -2.12
C GLY A 913 41.73 10.43 -0.72
N SER A 914 41.24 9.20 -0.60
CA SER A 914 40.89 8.61 0.70
C SER A 914 42.10 8.64 1.64
N SER A 915 41.88 9.12 2.86
CA SER A 915 42.96 9.41 3.81
C SER A 915 42.64 8.80 5.17
N LEU A 916 43.67 8.35 5.89
CA LEU A 916 43.50 7.94 7.29
C LEU A 916 43.15 9.17 8.14
N ALA A 917 42.23 8.99 9.07
CA ALA A 917 41.78 10.05 9.95
C ALA A 917 41.48 9.52 11.36
N ARG A 918 41.32 10.47 12.29
CA ARG A 918 41.06 10.21 13.71
C ARG A 918 39.97 11.15 14.22
N ILE A 919 39.08 10.64 15.08
CA ILE A 919 38.22 11.45 15.95
C ILE A 919 38.75 11.31 17.37
N SER A 920 39.07 12.44 18.00
CA SER A 920 39.46 12.52 19.42
C SER A 920 38.41 13.30 20.22
N ILE A 921 38.06 12.85 21.42
CA ILE A 921 37.03 13.47 22.28
C ILE A 921 37.62 13.76 23.66
N GLY A 922 37.54 15.02 24.10
CA GLY A 922 38.04 15.49 25.40
C GLY A 922 39.44 16.10 25.34
N GLU A 923 39.98 16.45 26.51
CA GLU A 923 41.32 17.04 26.70
C GLU A 923 42.33 16.07 27.33
N GLU A 924 41.95 14.81 27.56
CA GLU A 924 42.89 13.79 28.04
C GLU A 924 43.84 13.41 26.90
N TYR A 925 45.02 14.01 26.92
CA TYR A 925 46.18 13.60 26.15
C TYR A 925 46.74 12.32 26.77
N ASP A 926 46.40 11.18 26.17
CA ASP A 926 47.01 9.89 26.50
C ASP A 926 48.05 9.56 25.42
N ALA A 927 49.32 9.76 25.76
CA ALA A 927 50.44 9.62 24.82
C ALA A 927 50.55 8.19 24.26
N ASP A 928 50.03 7.17 24.97
CA ASP A 928 50.06 5.78 24.55
C ASP A 928 48.92 5.41 23.57
N GLU A 929 47.82 6.19 23.55
CA GLU A 929 46.73 6.06 22.57
C GLU A 929 46.93 6.95 21.31
N ASP A 930 47.92 7.86 21.30
CA ASP A 930 47.98 8.98 20.34
C ASP A 930 48.72 8.72 19.02
N GLU A 931 49.52 7.65 18.87
CA GLU A 931 50.44 7.53 17.71
C GLU A 931 50.01 6.58 16.56
N ALA A 932 49.06 5.67 16.72
CA ALA A 932 48.76 4.69 15.66
C ALA A 932 47.47 5.02 14.88
N TYR A 933 47.60 5.64 13.69
CA TYR A 933 46.54 5.56 12.69
C TYR A 933 46.39 4.11 12.24
N ILE A 934 45.30 3.44 12.64
CA ILE A 934 45.00 2.09 12.16
C ILE A 934 44.53 2.20 10.72
N ASP A 935 45.27 1.56 9.82
CA ASP A 935 44.89 1.39 8.43
C ASP A 935 43.89 0.22 8.28
N PRO A 936 42.62 0.48 7.93
CA PRO A 936 41.64 -0.58 7.73
C PRO A 936 42.00 -1.48 6.53
N GLU A 937 42.79 -0.99 5.58
CA GLU A 937 43.16 -1.74 4.37
C GLU A 937 44.14 -2.87 4.66
N ALA A 938 44.96 -2.74 5.71
CA ALA A 938 45.85 -3.81 6.18
C ALA A 938 45.11 -4.96 6.86
N ILE A 939 43.80 -4.83 7.10
CA ILE A 939 42.99 -5.77 7.87
C ILE A 939 42.05 -6.52 6.93
N ASN A 940 41.93 -7.84 7.10
CA ASN A 940 40.85 -8.59 6.47
C ASN A 940 39.49 -8.24 7.14
N LEU A 941 38.86 -7.18 6.66
CA LEU A 941 37.59 -6.67 7.19
C LEU A 941 36.42 -7.60 6.86
N VAL A 942 36.45 -8.30 5.72
CA VAL A 942 35.47 -9.32 5.36
C VAL A 942 35.35 -10.38 6.45
N ARG A 943 36.48 -10.88 6.97
CA ARG A 943 36.50 -11.82 8.10
C ARG A 943 35.84 -11.27 9.36
N ARG A 944 35.89 -9.95 9.59
CA ARG A 944 35.26 -9.30 10.75
C ARG A 944 33.74 -9.18 10.63
N VAL A 945 33.20 -9.05 9.42
CA VAL A 945 31.75 -8.85 9.19
C VAL A 945 31.01 -10.12 8.76
N SER A 946 31.72 -11.10 8.22
CA SER A 946 31.14 -12.37 7.78
C SER A 946 30.58 -13.19 8.95
N THR A 947 29.44 -13.86 8.71
CA THR A 947 28.86 -14.87 9.61
C THR A 947 29.88 -15.93 9.99
N LYS A 948 29.78 -16.45 11.21
CA LYS A 948 30.71 -17.48 11.74
C LYS A 948 30.25 -18.91 11.51
N ALA A 949 28.97 -19.10 11.19
CA ALA A 949 28.39 -20.37 10.82
C ALA A 949 27.34 -20.15 9.73
N PRO A 950 27.04 -21.17 8.92
CA PRO A 950 25.97 -21.07 7.96
C PRO A 950 24.62 -20.79 8.64
N PHE A 951 23.81 -19.93 8.04
CA PHE A 951 22.44 -19.68 8.50
C PHE A 951 21.48 -19.68 7.32
N HIS A 952 20.19 -19.87 7.60
CA HIS A 952 19.18 -20.04 6.57
C HIS A 952 18.06 -19.02 6.71
N VAL A 953 17.68 -18.43 5.58
CA VAL A 953 16.51 -17.55 5.44
C VAL A 953 15.56 -18.19 4.43
N SER A 954 14.39 -18.60 4.92
CA SER A 954 13.41 -19.29 4.08
C SER A 954 12.60 -18.31 3.22
N SER A 955 12.27 -18.74 2.00
CA SER A 955 11.27 -18.09 1.15
C SER A 955 10.03 -18.99 1.05
N SER A 956 8.85 -18.39 1.23
CA SER A 956 7.56 -19.05 1.04
C SER A 956 7.00 -18.88 -0.39
N LEU A 957 7.70 -18.11 -1.24
CA LEU A 957 7.20 -17.65 -2.54
C LEU A 957 7.66 -18.53 -3.72
N GLY A 958 8.65 -19.38 -3.51
CA GLY A 958 9.22 -20.26 -4.54
C GLY A 958 10.02 -21.39 -3.91
N ASP A 959 10.52 -22.28 -4.76
CA ASP A 959 11.22 -23.50 -4.34
C ASP A 959 12.69 -23.52 -4.78
N MET A 960 13.23 -22.38 -5.22
CA MET A 960 14.65 -22.23 -5.53
C MET A 960 15.47 -22.16 -4.25
N HIS A 961 16.68 -22.73 -4.27
CA HIS A 961 17.61 -22.68 -3.15
C HIS A 961 18.96 -22.09 -3.58
N VAL A 962 19.28 -20.90 -3.06
CA VAL A 962 20.52 -20.18 -3.39
C VAL A 962 21.50 -20.29 -2.23
N ALA A 963 22.74 -20.65 -2.53
CA ALA A 963 23.85 -20.47 -1.60
C ALA A 963 24.37 -19.03 -1.69
N LEU A 964 24.50 -18.34 -0.56
CA LEU A 964 25.06 -17.00 -0.49
C LEU A 964 26.39 -17.02 0.27
N ILE A 965 27.45 -16.44 -0.28
CA ILE A 965 28.73 -16.24 0.40
C ILE A 965 28.71 -14.87 1.09
N ASP A 966 28.73 -14.87 2.43
CA ASP A 966 28.66 -13.67 3.27
C ASP A 966 30.01 -12.97 3.34
N CYS A 967 30.23 -11.98 2.48
CA CYS A 967 31.39 -11.09 2.59
C CYS A 967 31.13 -9.86 3.49
N GLY A 968 29.99 -9.81 4.18
CA GLY A 968 29.40 -8.59 4.75
C GLY A 968 28.00 -8.34 4.22
N VAL A 969 27.18 -9.38 4.10
CA VAL A 969 25.87 -9.34 3.44
C VAL A 969 24.93 -8.36 4.14
N LYS A 970 24.41 -7.44 3.34
CA LYS A 970 23.30 -6.57 3.71
C LYS A 970 22.01 -7.36 3.82
N GLU A 971 21.19 -7.03 4.82
CA GLU A 971 19.87 -7.64 4.96
C GLU A 971 18.98 -7.39 3.73
N ASN A 972 19.18 -6.29 3.01
CA ASN A 972 18.43 -6.04 1.77
C ASN A 972 18.84 -6.93 0.58
N ILE A 973 20.07 -7.48 0.54
CA ILE A 973 20.45 -8.52 -0.45
C ILE A 973 19.65 -9.79 -0.19
N LEU A 974 19.61 -10.24 1.07
CA LEU A 974 18.84 -11.42 1.48
C LEU A 974 17.37 -11.21 1.13
N ARG A 975 16.80 -10.04 1.48
CA ARG A 975 15.43 -9.64 1.14
C ARG A 975 15.16 -9.68 -0.35
N SER A 976 16.08 -9.15 -1.17
CA SER A 976 15.93 -9.10 -2.63
C SER A 976 15.87 -10.49 -3.26
N LEU A 977 16.54 -11.49 -2.68
CA LEU A 977 16.50 -12.89 -3.14
C LEU A 977 15.25 -13.62 -2.64
N VAL A 978 14.94 -13.52 -1.34
CA VAL A 978 13.80 -14.27 -0.76
C VAL A 978 12.45 -13.75 -1.24
N SER A 979 12.31 -12.45 -1.48
CA SER A 979 11.10 -11.85 -2.07
C SER A 979 10.85 -12.31 -3.51
N ARG A 980 11.88 -12.86 -4.19
CA ARG A 980 11.80 -13.43 -5.55
C ARG A 980 11.67 -14.95 -5.57
N GLY A 981 11.38 -15.57 -4.43
CA GLY A 981 11.12 -17.02 -4.35
C GLY A 981 12.36 -17.89 -4.18
N ALA A 982 13.53 -17.32 -3.89
CA ALA A 982 14.74 -18.07 -3.57
C ALA A 982 14.93 -18.16 -2.05
N SER A 983 14.84 -19.36 -1.48
CA SER A 983 15.35 -19.60 -0.12
C SER A 983 16.88 -19.47 -0.14
N VAL A 984 17.47 -18.92 0.92
CA VAL A 984 18.90 -18.59 0.94
C VAL A 984 19.59 -19.30 2.11
N THR A 985 20.62 -20.09 1.82
CA THR A 985 21.58 -20.52 2.84
C THR A 985 22.83 -19.68 2.70
N CYS A 986 23.13 -18.92 3.75
CA CYS A 986 24.22 -17.98 3.82
C CYS A 986 25.42 -18.64 4.52
N PHE A 987 26.60 -18.57 3.92
CA PHE A 987 27.84 -19.22 4.35
C PHE A 987 28.92 -18.19 4.72
N PRO A 988 29.86 -18.53 5.63
CA PRO A 988 31.06 -17.73 5.86
C PRO A 988 31.84 -17.46 4.56
N PHE A 989 32.53 -16.32 4.48
CA PHE A 989 33.22 -15.87 3.27
C PHE A 989 34.24 -16.88 2.71
N ASP A 990 34.89 -17.65 3.58
CA ASP A 990 35.93 -18.63 3.27
C ASP A 990 35.40 -20.06 3.10
N TYR A 991 34.08 -20.27 3.18
CA TYR A 991 33.46 -21.59 3.04
C TYR A 991 33.78 -22.19 1.66
N PRO A 992 34.14 -23.50 1.58
CA PRO A 992 34.53 -24.17 0.33
C PRO A 992 33.31 -24.46 -0.56
N ILE A 993 32.69 -23.40 -1.09
CA ILE A 993 31.40 -23.47 -1.78
C ILE A 993 31.38 -24.45 -2.95
N HIS A 994 32.49 -24.61 -3.67
CA HIS A 994 32.65 -25.55 -4.79
C HIS A 994 32.35 -27.00 -4.40
N ARG A 995 32.51 -27.38 -3.13
CA ARG A 995 32.23 -28.73 -2.63
C ARG A 995 30.74 -29.00 -2.43
N VAL A 996 29.96 -27.97 -2.11
CA VAL A 996 28.53 -28.10 -1.76
C VAL A 996 27.59 -27.48 -2.79
N ALA A 997 28.12 -26.75 -3.78
CA ALA A 997 27.31 -26.01 -4.76
C ALA A 997 26.31 -26.90 -5.52
N HIS A 998 26.57 -28.19 -5.64
CA HIS A 998 25.67 -29.16 -6.27
C HIS A 998 24.36 -29.40 -5.48
N HIS A 999 24.24 -28.89 -4.25
CA HIS A 999 23.01 -28.89 -3.46
C HIS A 999 22.14 -27.64 -3.69
N PHE A 1000 22.58 -26.69 -4.51
CA PHE A 1000 21.94 -25.39 -4.72
C PHE A 1000 21.63 -25.16 -6.19
N ASP A 1001 20.70 -24.25 -6.43
CA ASP A 1001 20.25 -23.85 -7.77
C ASP A 1001 20.98 -22.59 -8.28
N GLY A 1002 21.61 -21.84 -7.37
CA GLY A 1002 22.41 -20.65 -7.66
C GLY A 1002 23.43 -20.34 -6.57
N VAL A 1003 24.51 -19.63 -6.93
CA VAL A 1003 25.47 -19.06 -5.98
C VAL A 1003 25.47 -17.53 -6.06
N PHE A 1004 25.30 -16.86 -4.92
CA PHE A 1004 25.34 -15.42 -4.80
C PHE A 1004 26.52 -14.99 -3.93
N ILE A 1005 27.22 -13.92 -4.30
CA ILE A 1005 28.32 -13.36 -3.50
C ILE A 1005 27.94 -11.92 -3.11
N SER A 1006 27.87 -11.67 -1.81
CA SER A 1006 27.42 -10.38 -1.29
C SER A 1006 28.44 -9.25 -1.46
N ASN A 1007 28.02 -8.04 -1.11
CA ASN A 1007 28.92 -6.94 -0.81
C ASN A 1007 29.85 -7.26 0.39
N GLY A 1008 30.85 -6.39 0.59
CA GLY A 1008 31.79 -6.49 1.70
C GLY A 1008 32.77 -5.31 1.75
N PRO A 1009 33.44 -5.10 2.89
CA PRO A 1009 34.43 -4.04 3.10
C PRO A 1009 35.87 -4.46 2.74
N GLY A 1010 36.75 -3.46 2.58
CA GLY A 1010 38.20 -3.66 2.54
C GLY A 1010 38.77 -4.11 1.20
N ASP A 1011 40.03 -4.52 1.22
CA ASP A 1011 40.77 -4.96 0.03
C ASP A 1011 40.38 -6.41 -0.36
N PRO A 1012 39.92 -6.65 -1.60
CA PRO A 1012 39.54 -7.98 -2.07
C PRO A 1012 40.70 -8.99 -2.08
N THR A 1013 41.97 -8.54 -2.11
CA THR A 1013 43.16 -9.41 -2.12
C THR A 1013 43.34 -10.19 -0.81
N HIS A 1014 42.69 -9.77 0.28
CA HIS A 1014 42.66 -10.52 1.55
C HIS A 1014 41.79 -11.78 1.49
N CYS A 1015 40.93 -11.92 0.47
CA CYS A 1015 39.95 -13.01 0.35
C CYS A 1015 40.46 -14.18 -0.52
N ASN A 1016 41.75 -14.53 -0.40
CA ASN A 1016 42.41 -15.56 -1.22
C ASN A 1016 41.70 -16.93 -1.19
N SER A 1017 41.19 -17.34 -0.02
CA SER A 1017 40.42 -18.59 0.13
C SER A 1017 39.12 -18.56 -0.69
N THR A 1018 38.38 -17.46 -0.65
CA THR A 1018 37.16 -17.26 -1.42
C THR A 1018 37.45 -17.26 -2.92
N VAL A 1019 38.49 -16.56 -3.36
CA VAL A 1019 38.93 -16.52 -4.77
C VAL A 1019 39.28 -17.92 -5.26
N TYR A 1020 40.05 -18.70 -4.48
CA TYR A 1020 40.37 -20.09 -4.80
C TYR A 1020 39.09 -20.94 -4.92
N ASN A 1021 38.17 -20.82 -3.96
CA ASN A 1021 36.92 -21.58 -3.95
C ASN A 1021 36.02 -21.24 -5.15
N LEU A 1022 35.95 -19.96 -5.55
CA LEU A 1022 35.20 -19.51 -6.72
C LEU A 1022 35.85 -19.99 -8.02
N ARG A 1023 37.18 -19.96 -8.13
CA ARG A 1023 37.89 -20.51 -9.29
C ARG A 1023 37.59 -22.00 -9.46
N LYS A 1024 37.63 -22.76 -8.38
CA LYS A 1024 37.24 -24.18 -8.39
C LYS A 1024 35.77 -24.39 -8.76
N LEU A 1025 34.86 -23.54 -8.28
CA LEU A 1025 33.46 -23.58 -8.68
C LEU A 1025 33.29 -23.34 -10.19
N PHE A 1026 34.03 -22.38 -10.75
CA PHE A 1026 33.98 -22.08 -12.19
C PHE A 1026 34.53 -23.24 -13.03
N GLU A 1027 35.58 -23.92 -12.57
CA GLU A 1027 36.13 -25.11 -13.23
C GLU A 1027 35.17 -26.32 -13.18
N SER A 1028 34.40 -26.48 -12.08
CA SER A 1028 33.69 -27.74 -11.79
C SER A 1028 32.17 -27.71 -11.94
N SER A 1029 31.54 -26.55 -12.12
CA SER A 1029 30.07 -26.42 -12.14
C SER A 1029 29.58 -25.42 -13.19
N GLN A 1030 28.35 -25.58 -13.68
CA GLN A 1030 27.67 -24.61 -14.56
C GLN A 1030 26.57 -23.81 -13.84
N ILE A 1031 26.55 -23.86 -12.50
CA ILE A 1031 25.57 -23.15 -11.68
C ILE A 1031 25.60 -21.62 -11.96
N PRO A 1032 24.44 -20.94 -12.00
CA PRO A 1032 24.37 -19.49 -12.12
C PRO A 1032 25.04 -18.79 -10.95
N VAL A 1033 25.80 -17.73 -11.25
CA VAL A 1033 26.55 -16.96 -10.24
C VAL A 1033 26.32 -15.46 -10.41
N MET A 1034 25.99 -14.78 -9.31
CA MET A 1034 25.93 -13.30 -9.27
C MET A 1034 26.74 -12.73 -8.10
N GLY A 1035 27.51 -11.68 -8.36
CA GLY A 1035 28.27 -10.95 -7.34
C GLY A 1035 27.95 -9.46 -7.31
N ILE A 1036 27.85 -8.90 -6.10
CA ILE A 1036 27.63 -7.46 -5.86
C ILE A 1036 28.85 -6.86 -5.14
N CYS A 1037 29.37 -5.72 -5.61
CA CYS A 1037 30.45 -4.95 -4.97
C CYS A 1037 31.69 -5.81 -4.69
N MET A 1038 31.99 -6.20 -3.44
CA MET A 1038 33.04 -7.19 -3.14
C MET A 1038 32.87 -8.48 -3.96
N GLY A 1039 31.65 -8.98 -4.12
CA GLY A 1039 31.37 -10.14 -4.95
C GLY A 1039 31.75 -9.97 -6.42
N HIS A 1040 31.66 -8.75 -6.98
CA HIS A 1040 32.14 -8.46 -8.32
C HIS A 1040 33.68 -8.58 -8.40
N GLN A 1041 34.38 -8.01 -7.43
CA GLN A 1041 35.84 -8.03 -7.36
C GLN A 1041 36.36 -9.47 -7.19
N LEU A 1042 35.71 -10.28 -6.33
CA LEU A 1042 36.10 -11.67 -6.11
C LEU A 1042 35.84 -12.56 -7.33
N ILE A 1043 34.76 -12.33 -8.08
CA ILE A 1043 34.52 -13.00 -9.37
C ILE A 1043 35.64 -12.65 -10.37
N ALA A 1044 36.03 -11.37 -10.44
CA ALA A 1044 37.08 -10.91 -11.35
C ALA A 1044 38.44 -11.53 -11.02
N LEU A 1045 38.84 -11.55 -9.73
CA LEU A 1045 40.07 -12.20 -9.28
C LEU A 1045 40.05 -13.72 -9.54
N ALA A 1046 38.90 -14.37 -9.36
CA ALA A 1046 38.73 -15.78 -9.67
C ALA A 1046 38.88 -16.06 -11.18
N ALA A 1047 38.41 -15.13 -12.02
CA ALA A 1047 38.54 -15.12 -13.48
C ALA A 1047 39.94 -14.72 -13.98
N GLY A 1048 40.86 -14.34 -13.08
CA GLY A 1048 42.26 -14.02 -13.40
C GLY A 1048 42.55 -12.53 -13.64
N ALA A 1049 41.57 -11.65 -13.46
CA ALA A 1049 41.77 -10.20 -13.55
C ALA A 1049 42.47 -9.65 -12.30
N LYS A 1050 42.88 -8.38 -12.37
CA LYS A 1050 43.44 -7.61 -11.25
C LYS A 1050 42.43 -6.57 -10.76
N THR A 1051 42.59 -6.17 -9.50
CA THR A 1051 41.86 -5.04 -8.89
C THR A 1051 42.81 -3.89 -8.61
N LEU A 1052 42.32 -2.67 -8.74
CA LEU A 1052 43.05 -1.43 -8.44
C LEU A 1052 42.31 -0.62 -7.39
N LYS A 1053 43.06 0.01 -6.48
CA LYS A 1053 42.53 0.97 -5.51
C LYS A 1053 42.14 2.25 -6.26
N LEU A 1054 40.92 2.71 -6.02
CA LEU A 1054 40.41 3.96 -6.55
C LEU A 1054 40.90 5.14 -5.71
N LYS A 1055 41.01 6.33 -6.34
CA LYS A 1055 41.44 7.56 -5.66
C LYS A 1055 40.58 7.89 -4.44
N TYR A 1056 39.27 7.65 -4.50
CA TYR A 1056 38.35 7.78 -3.37
C TYR A 1056 37.31 6.66 -3.41
N GLY A 1057 37.07 6.04 -2.27
CA GLY A 1057 36.26 4.82 -2.18
C GLY A 1057 34.77 4.97 -1.91
N ASN A 1058 34.21 6.16 -2.09
CA ASN A 1058 32.77 6.36 -2.01
C ASN A 1058 32.31 7.37 -3.07
N ARG A 1059 31.32 6.96 -3.87
CA ARG A 1059 30.81 7.73 -5.01
C ARG A 1059 29.35 8.15 -4.82
N ALA A 1060 28.70 7.74 -3.72
CA ALA A 1060 27.36 8.13 -3.30
C ALA A 1060 26.19 7.58 -4.16
N HIS A 1061 25.01 8.20 -4.00
CA HIS A 1061 23.82 7.90 -4.79
C HIS A 1061 23.81 8.71 -6.09
N ASN A 1062 23.12 8.20 -7.09
CA ASN A 1062 22.92 8.81 -8.41
C ASN A 1062 24.14 8.77 -9.34
N ILE A 1063 24.88 7.65 -9.33
CA ILE A 1063 26.06 7.49 -10.18
C ILE A 1063 25.70 6.76 -11.48
N PRO A 1064 26.01 7.36 -12.65
CA PRO A 1064 25.66 6.77 -13.94
C PRO A 1064 26.55 5.57 -14.28
N ALA A 1065 25.92 4.44 -14.56
CA ALA A 1065 26.57 3.23 -15.07
C ALA A 1065 25.95 2.85 -16.43
N LEU A 1066 26.75 2.86 -17.49
CA LEU A 1066 26.33 2.47 -18.84
C LEU A 1066 26.36 0.96 -18.98
N ASP A 1067 25.21 0.35 -19.28
CA ASP A 1067 25.09 -1.03 -19.71
C ASP A 1067 25.61 -1.15 -21.15
N LEU A 1068 26.77 -1.80 -21.31
CA LEU A 1068 27.40 -1.99 -22.61
C LEU A 1068 26.66 -2.99 -23.51
N THR A 1069 25.76 -3.81 -22.95
CA THR A 1069 24.99 -4.79 -23.71
C THR A 1069 23.71 -4.20 -24.31
N THR A 1070 23.17 -3.15 -23.70
CA THR A 1070 21.91 -2.51 -24.15
C THR A 1070 22.06 -1.06 -24.57
N GLY A 1071 23.18 -0.41 -24.25
CA GLY A 1071 23.40 1.03 -24.44
C GLY A 1071 22.63 1.91 -23.46
N LYS A 1072 21.99 1.33 -22.43
CA LYS A 1072 21.20 2.08 -21.43
C LYS A 1072 22.09 2.57 -20.30
N CYS A 1073 21.90 3.81 -19.87
CA CYS A 1073 22.52 4.32 -18.66
C CYS A 1073 21.59 4.13 -17.46
N HIS A 1074 22.09 3.51 -16.40
CA HIS A 1074 21.40 3.31 -15.14
C HIS A 1074 21.93 4.24 -14.07
N ILE A 1075 21.03 4.74 -13.21
CA ILE A 1075 21.40 5.53 -12.06
C ILE A 1075 21.59 4.59 -10.87
N THR A 1076 22.77 4.61 -10.25
CA THR A 1076 23.20 3.58 -9.28
C THR A 1076 23.67 4.18 -7.96
N SER A 1077 23.86 3.30 -6.96
CA SER A 1077 24.47 3.63 -5.66
C SER A 1077 25.81 2.92 -5.52
N GLN A 1078 26.86 3.65 -5.13
CA GLN A 1078 28.23 3.14 -5.12
C GLN A 1078 29.00 3.58 -3.86
N ASN A 1079 29.54 2.63 -3.10
CA ASN A 1079 30.37 2.88 -1.91
C ASN A 1079 31.63 1.99 -1.85
N HIS A 1080 32.25 1.74 -3.00
CA HIS A 1080 33.40 0.85 -3.12
C HIS A 1080 34.72 1.60 -3.37
N GLY A 1081 35.81 1.07 -2.80
CA GLY A 1081 37.16 1.61 -2.88
C GLY A 1081 38.07 1.01 -3.95
N TYR A 1082 37.61 -0.02 -4.63
CA TYR A 1082 38.41 -0.79 -5.58
C TYR A 1082 37.59 -1.03 -6.85
N ALA A 1083 38.26 -1.04 -8.00
CA ALA A 1083 37.67 -1.41 -9.27
C ALA A 1083 38.47 -2.53 -9.92
N VAL A 1084 37.83 -3.24 -10.86
CA VAL A 1084 38.50 -4.24 -11.69
C VAL A 1084 39.24 -3.57 -12.83
N ASP A 1085 40.44 -4.05 -13.16
CA ASP A 1085 41.17 -3.66 -14.37
C ASP A 1085 40.68 -4.49 -15.57
N PRO A 1086 39.85 -3.93 -16.47
CA PRO A 1086 39.29 -4.69 -17.58
C PRO A 1086 40.37 -5.13 -18.58
N ALA A 1087 41.53 -4.47 -18.64
CA ALA A 1087 42.63 -4.86 -19.53
C ALA A 1087 43.26 -6.21 -19.16
N THR A 1088 42.98 -6.71 -17.95
CA THR A 1088 43.48 -7.99 -17.44
C THR A 1088 42.45 -9.13 -17.53
N LEU A 1089 41.26 -8.85 -18.06
CA LEU A 1089 40.21 -9.87 -18.25
C LEU A 1089 40.64 -10.88 -19.31
N SER A 1090 40.36 -12.16 -19.05
CA SER A 1090 40.49 -13.21 -20.05
C SER A 1090 39.38 -13.10 -21.10
N ASN A 1091 39.60 -13.69 -22.28
CA ASN A 1091 38.67 -13.64 -23.41
C ASN A 1091 37.30 -14.28 -23.14
N ASP A 1092 37.13 -15.01 -22.04
CA ASP A 1092 35.86 -15.61 -21.63
C ASP A 1092 34.90 -14.60 -20.99
N TRP A 1093 35.41 -13.41 -20.64
CA TRP A 1093 34.68 -12.36 -19.95
C TRP A 1093 34.66 -11.08 -20.77
N ARG A 1094 33.66 -10.25 -20.50
CA ARG A 1094 33.61 -8.88 -20.99
C ARG A 1094 32.99 -7.97 -19.96
N GLU A 1095 33.24 -6.69 -20.14
CA GLU A 1095 32.61 -5.64 -19.35
C GLU A 1095 31.08 -5.66 -19.58
N TYR A 1096 30.33 -5.50 -18.48
CA TYR A 1096 28.88 -5.37 -18.50
C TYR A 1096 28.47 -3.93 -18.27
N PHE A 1097 29.05 -3.28 -17.26
CA PHE A 1097 28.77 -1.89 -16.95
C PHE A 1097 30.06 -1.07 -16.85
N THR A 1098 29.99 0.19 -17.26
CA THR A 1098 31.09 1.16 -17.12
C THR A 1098 30.57 2.45 -16.49
N ASN A 1099 31.32 2.99 -15.53
CA ASN A 1099 31.00 4.26 -14.90
C ASN A 1099 31.22 5.40 -15.90
N LEU A 1100 30.21 6.25 -16.13
CA LEU A 1100 30.38 7.35 -17.09
C LEU A 1100 31.22 8.51 -16.54
N ASN A 1101 31.39 8.62 -15.22
CA ASN A 1101 32.14 9.72 -14.62
C ASN A 1101 33.66 9.51 -14.70
N ASP A 1102 34.13 8.28 -14.53
CA ASP A 1102 35.56 7.98 -14.42
C ASP A 1102 36.02 6.74 -15.20
N GLN A 1103 35.13 6.15 -16.00
CA GLN A 1103 35.40 4.99 -16.86
C GLN A 1103 35.80 3.72 -16.10
N SER A 1104 35.61 3.67 -14.78
CA SER A 1104 35.86 2.45 -14.03
C SER A 1104 34.87 1.33 -14.41
N ASN A 1105 35.34 0.08 -14.35
CA ASN A 1105 34.49 -1.07 -14.59
C ASN A 1105 33.48 -1.20 -13.45
N GLU A 1106 32.19 -1.30 -13.80
CA GLU A 1106 31.08 -1.37 -12.85
C GLU A 1106 30.33 -2.71 -12.91
N GLY A 1107 30.84 -3.66 -13.69
CA GLY A 1107 30.23 -4.97 -13.84
C GLY A 1107 30.89 -5.82 -14.91
N LEU A 1108 30.81 -7.14 -14.73
CA LEU A 1108 31.32 -8.14 -15.67
C LEU A 1108 30.21 -9.11 -16.08
N ILE A 1109 30.32 -9.67 -17.28
CA ILE A 1109 29.47 -10.76 -17.75
C ILE A 1109 30.33 -11.79 -18.49
N HIS A 1110 30.10 -13.07 -18.20
CA HIS A 1110 30.74 -14.17 -18.91
C HIS A 1110 30.10 -14.34 -20.30
N ASN A 1111 30.90 -14.66 -21.32
CA ASN A 1111 30.44 -14.72 -22.71
C ASN A 1111 29.44 -15.86 -23.00
N SER A 1112 29.55 -17.01 -22.32
CA SER A 1112 28.73 -18.21 -22.56
C SER A 1112 28.00 -18.75 -21.33
N ARG A 1113 28.44 -18.41 -20.11
CA ARG A 1113 27.92 -18.96 -18.85
C ARG A 1113 27.01 -17.97 -18.13
N PRO A 1114 26.06 -18.43 -17.30
CA PRO A 1114 25.15 -17.57 -16.54
C PRO A 1114 25.84 -16.93 -15.31
N ILE A 1115 26.97 -16.25 -15.56
CA ILE A 1115 27.75 -15.56 -14.54
C ILE A 1115 27.84 -14.08 -14.90
N PHE A 1116 27.39 -13.22 -13.99
CA PHE A 1116 27.52 -11.77 -14.13
C PHE A 1116 27.66 -11.10 -12.77
N SER A 1117 28.08 -9.84 -12.76
CA SER A 1117 28.30 -9.09 -11.53
C SER A 1117 28.08 -7.59 -11.74
N ALA A 1118 27.83 -6.90 -10.63
CA ALA A 1118 27.73 -5.44 -10.58
C ALA A 1118 28.59 -4.93 -9.41
N GLN A 1119 29.38 -3.90 -9.66
CA GLN A 1119 30.23 -3.26 -8.65
C GLN A 1119 29.42 -2.27 -7.79
N PHE A 1120 28.35 -1.69 -8.35
CA PHE A 1120 27.37 -0.88 -7.62
C PHE A 1120 26.36 -1.75 -6.84
N HIS A 1121 25.42 -1.11 -6.14
CA HIS A 1121 24.44 -1.72 -5.25
C HIS A 1121 23.00 -1.67 -5.81
N PRO A 1122 22.56 -2.68 -6.59
CA PRO A 1122 21.17 -2.80 -7.05
C PRO A 1122 20.16 -2.94 -5.91
N GLU A 1123 20.61 -3.34 -4.73
CA GLU A 1123 19.82 -3.49 -3.51
C GLU A 1123 19.74 -2.22 -2.67
N ALA A 1124 20.28 -1.07 -3.08
CA ALA A 1124 20.39 0.08 -2.18
C ALA A 1124 19.02 0.54 -1.66
N LYS A 1125 18.83 0.59 -0.34
CA LYS A 1125 17.56 0.99 0.28
C LYS A 1125 17.39 2.51 0.45
N GLY A 1126 18.50 3.24 0.53
CA GLY A 1126 18.52 4.71 0.54
C GLY A 1126 18.74 5.35 -0.83
N GLY A 1127 19.02 4.55 -1.86
CA GLY A 1127 19.43 5.02 -3.18
C GLY A 1127 18.53 4.52 -4.33
N PRO A 1128 18.86 4.86 -5.59
CA PRO A 1128 18.08 4.50 -6.78
C PRO A 1128 17.87 3.00 -6.95
N LEU A 1129 16.69 2.60 -7.45
CA LEU A 1129 16.29 1.20 -7.63
C LEU A 1129 16.30 0.76 -9.10
N ASP A 1130 16.81 1.60 -10.00
CA ASP A 1130 16.83 1.45 -11.46
C ASP A 1130 17.54 0.17 -11.96
N SER A 1131 18.36 -0.44 -11.10
CA SER A 1131 19.11 -1.66 -11.40
C SER A 1131 18.61 -2.91 -10.66
N ALA A 1132 17.50 -2.82 -9.92
CA ALA A 1132 16.92 -3.94 -9.18
C ALA A 1132 16.57 -5.14 -10.09
N TYR A 1133 16.34 -4.90 -11.38
CA TYR A 1133 16.12 -5.94 -12.39
C TYR A 1133 17.27 -6.96 -12.50
N LEU A 1134 18.48 -6.63 -12.02
CA LEU A 1134 19.60 -7.55 -12.00
C LEU A 1134 19.35 -8.76 -11.09
N PHE A 1135 18.59 -8.59 -10.00
CA PHE A 1135 18.12 -9.71 -9.19
C PHE A 1135 17.12 -10.58 -9.95
N ASP A 1136 16.22 -9.98 -10.74
CA ASP A 1136 15.27 -10.71 -11.59
C ASP A 1136 16.01 -11.54 -12.65
N LYS A 1137 17.02 -10.95 -13.30
CA LYS A 1137 17.89 -11.64 -14.28
C LYS A 1137 18.65 -12.81 -13.67
N TYR A 1138 19.15 -12.66 -12.44
CA TYR A 1138 19.82 -13.75 -11.73
C TYR A 1138 18.84 -14.86 -11.37
N VAL A 1139 17.68 -14.53 -10.80
CA VAL A 1139 16.66 -15.52 -10.42
C VAL A 1139 16.13 -16.27 -11.65
N GLU A 1140 15.97 -15.60 -12.79
CA GLU A 1140 15.62 -16.25 -14.05
C GLU A 1140 16.70 -17.26 -14.49
N SER A 1141 17.97 -16.92 -14.31
CA SER A 1141 19.10 -17.82 -14.61
C SER A 1141 19.10 -19.04 -13.68
N VAL A 1142 18.87 -18.83 -12.38
CA VAL A 1142 18.70 -19.89 -11.37
C VAL A 1142 17.56 -20.82 -11.73
N LYS A 1143 16.40 -20.27 -12.11
CA LYS A 1143 15.24 -21.05 -12.54
C LYS A 1143 15.56 -21.91 -13.77
N LYS A 1144 16.16 -21.31 -14.81
CA LYS A 1144 16.56 -22.05 -16.03
C LYS A 1144 17.54 -23.18 -15.72
N TYR A 1145 18.52 -22.94 -14.85
CA TYR A 1145 19.46 -23.97 -14.43
C TYR A 1145 18.77 -25.10 -13.68
N LYS A 1146 17.90 -24.77 -12.72
CA LYS A 1146 17.12 -25.74 -11.95
C LYS A 1146 16.23 -26.59 -12.85
N ASP A 1147 15.49 -25.97 -13.76
CA ASP A 1147 14.61 -26.66 -14.71
C ASP A 1147 15.42 -27.61 -15.60
N HIS A 1148 16.61 -27.19 -16.05
CA HIS A 1148 17.52 -28.03 -16.81
C HIS A 1148 18.04 -29.22 -15.97
N GLN A 1149 18.47 -29.00 -14.72
CA GLN A 1149 18.94 -30.10 -13.84
C GLN A 1149 17.84 -31.13 -13.55
N ALA A 1150 16.59 -30.69 -13.41
CA ALA A 1150 15.44 -31.56 -13.20
C ALA A 1150 15.15 -32.49 -14.40
N MET A 1151 15.61 -32.14 -15.62
CA MET A 1151 15.50 -33.00 -16.80
C MET A 1151 16.49 -34.18 -16.80
N PHE A 1152 17.60 -34.07 -16.06
CA PHE A 1152 18.69 -35.06 -16.09
C PHE A 1152 18.87 -35.82 -14.77
N SER A 1153 18.19 -35.43 -13.68
CA SER A 1153 18.22 -36.17 -12.42
C SER A 1153 16.96 -35.94 -11.57
N ASP A 1154 16.54 -36.96 -10.82
CA ASP A 1154 15.52 -36.86 -9.76
C ASP A 1154 16.02 -36.10 -8.51
N ARG A 1155 17.19 -35.45 -8.57
CA ARG A 1155 17.74 -34.70 -7.44
C ARG A 1155 16.92 -33.45 -7.21
N ASN A 1156 16.18 -33.48 -6.12
CA ASN A 1156 15.40 -32.37 -5.65
C ASN A 1156 16.26 -31.53 -4.69
N ASN A 1157 16.80 -30.41 -5.17
CA ASN A 1157 17.50 -29.41 -4.34
C ASN A 1157 16.53 -28.63 -3.42
N LYS A 1158 15.31 -29.14 -3.20
CA LYS A 1158 14.40 -28.58 -2.21
C LYS A 1158 15.13 -28.52 -0.87
N PRO A 1159 15.02 -27.39 -0.15
CA PRO A 1159 15.65 -27.22 1.15
C PRO A 1159 15.09 -28.27 2.12
N SER A 1160 15.81 -29.39 2.24
CA SER A 1160 15.47 -30.43 3.20
C SER A 1160 15.76 -29.88 4.59
N PRO A 1161 14.82 -29.95 5.54
CA PRO A 1161 15.07 -29.58 6.92
C PRO A 1161 16.31 -30.24 7.52
N LEU A 1162 16.59 -31.48 7.11
CA LEU A 1162 17.76 -32.23 7.54
C LEU A 1162 19.06 -31.64 6.96
N LEU A 1163 19.06 -31.24 5.69
CA LEU A 1163 20.21 -30.60 5.04
C LEU A 1163 20.46 -29.20 5.62
N VAL A 1164 19.40 -28.43 5.86
CA VAL A 1164 19.46 -27.10 6.49
C VAL A 1164 19.99 -27.21 7.94
N ASP A 1165 19.55 -28.21 8.70
CA ASP A 1165 20.03 -28.48 10.06
C ASP A 1165 21.47 -29.03 10.10
N LEU A 1166 21.86 -29.88 9.14
CA LEU A 1166 23.24 -30.38 9.00
C LEU A 1166 24.22 -29.24 8.65
N LEU A 1167 23.89 -28.45 7.64
CA LEU A 1167 24.75 -27.35 7.16
C LEU A 1167 24.86 -26.22 8.19
N SER A 1168 23.83 -25.96 8.99
CA SER A 1168 23.90 -24.96 10.08
C SER A 1168 24.71 -25.42 11.30
N LYS A 1169 24.97 -26.72 11.44
CA LYS A 1169 25.79 -27.32 12.51
C LYS A 1169 27.25 -27.55 12.12
N GLU A 1170 27.55 -27.54 10.83
CA GLU A 1170 28.90 -27.74 10.31
C GLU A 1170 29.75 -26.46 10.52
N ARG A 1171 30.51 -26.42 11.62
CA ARG A 1171 31.52 -25.37 11.85
C ARG A 1171 32.71 -25.62 10.93
N VAL A 1172 32.87 -24.77 9.92
CA VAL A 1172 34.13 -24.70 9.15
C VAL A 1172 35.02 -23.65 9.80
N GLY A 1173 36.20 -24.06 10.29
CA GLY A 1173 37.21 -23.17 10.88
C GLY A 1173 37.50 -23.40 12.37
N VAL A 1174 37.85 -24.62 12.77
CA VAL A 1174 38.69 -24.82 13.97
C VAL A 1174 40.07 -25.26 13.47
N HIS A 1175 41.03 -24.34 13.44
CA HIS A 1175 42.46 -24.66 13.56
C HIS A 1175 43.16 -23.54 14.34
N PRO A 1176 44.23 -23.90 15.09
CA PRO A 1176 44.50 -23.39 16.44
C PRO A 1176 45.25 -22.05 16.45
N ALA A 1177 44.93 -21.23 17.45
CA ALA A 1177 45.65 -20.07 17.99
C ALA A 1177 46.70 -19.40 17.06
N GLN A 1178 46.32 -18.26 16.47
CA GLN A 1178 47.26 -17.14 16.38
C GLN A 1178 46.81 -16.08 17.39
N PRO A 1179 47.70 -15.55 18.25
CA PRO A 1179 47.31 -14.65 19.32
C PRO A 1179 46.87 -13.30 18.73
N ASP A 1180 45.77 -12.78 19.27
CA ASP A 1180 45.44 -11.36 19.15
C ASP A 1180 46.58 -10.56 19.80
N TYR A 1181 47.19 -9.66 19.04
CA TYR A 1181 48.31 -8.83 19.49
C TYR A 1181 47.76 -7.66 20.33
N GLU A 1182 47.78 -7.82 21.65
CA GLU A 1182 47.72 -6.72 22.62
C GLU A 1182 49.14 -6.42 23.14
N GLY A 1183 49.57 -5.15 23.09
CA GLY A 1183 50.63 -4.62 23.97
C GLY A 1183 51.91 -4.08 23.30
N GLY A 1184 52.06 -2.75 23.38
CA GLY A 1184 53.24 -1.97 23.79
C GLY A 1184 54.69 -2.38 23.47
N HIS A 1185 55.40 -1.39 22.92
CA HIS A 1185 56.84 -1.07 23.01
C HIS A 1185 57.92 -1.77 22.14
N GLU A 1186 58.63 -0.86 21.48
CA GLU A 1186 60.06 -0.72 21.19
C GLU A 1186 60.74 -1.42 19.99
N ILE A 1187 61.30 -0.51 19.18
CA ILE A 1187 62.19 -0.69 18.04
C ILE A 1187 63.60 -1.07 18.54
N GLY A 1188 64.24 -2.07 17.92
CA GLY A 1188 65.71 -2.09 17.88
C GLY A 1188 66.40 -3.42 17.61
N LYS A 1189 66.95 -3.52 16.38
CA LYS A 1189 68.16 -4.29 15.97
C LYS A 1189 67.98 -5.82 15.94
N VAL A 1190 68.44 -6.57 14.93
CA VAL A 1190 69.79 -6.67 14.36
C VAL A 1190 69.70 -7.35 12.97
N GLU A 1191 70.31 -6.75 11.94
CA GLU A 1191 70.90 -7.41 10.76
C GLU A 1191 72.34 -7.89 11.10
N PRO A 1192 73.09 -8.70 10.31
CA PRO A 1192 72.79 -9.47 9.09
C PRO A 1192 73.56 -10.85 9.03
N GLU A 1193 73.67 -11.39 7.80
CA GLU A 1193 74.69 -12.31 7.25
C GLU A 1193 74.36 -13.82 7.17
N ILE A 1194 74.64 -14.58 6.09
CA ILE A 1194 74.91 -14.48 4.63
C ILE A 1194 75.38 -15.93 4.26
N VAL A 1195 75.43 -16.24 2.94
CA VAL A 1195 76.24 -17.28 2.24
C VAL A 1195 75.42 -18.48 1.75
N MET A 1196 75.42 -18.93 0.48
CA MET A 1196 75.94 -18.48 -0.83
C MET A 1196 75.28 -19.40 -1.90
N ASP A 1197 74.85 -18.86 -3.05
CA ASP A 1197 75.44 -19.04 -4.41
C ASP A 1197 75.03 -20.39 -5.08
N THR A 1198 74.67 -20.52 -6.36
CA THR A 1198 75.27 -19.98 -7.58
C THR A 1198 74.31 -19.91 -8.78
N GLN A 1199 74.41 -18.77 -9.50
CA GLN A 1199 74.54 -18.55 -10.96
C GLN A 1199 73.51 -19.16 -11.95
N GLY A 1200 73.08 -18.48 -13.02
CA GLY A 1200 73.73 -17.37 -13.70
C GLY A 1200 72.86 -16.54 -14.67
N THR A 1201 73.43 -15.37 -14.95
CA THR A 1201 73.20 -14.30 -15.94
C THR A 1201 73.07 -14.77 -17.41
N PRO A 1202 72.54 -13.96 -18.37
CA PRO A 1202 72.84 -12.52 -18.54
C PRO A 1202 71.73 -11.55 -19.02
N GLN A 1203 71.99 -10.27 -18.70
CA GLN A 1203 71.54 -8.99 -19.32
C GLN A 1203 72.04 -8.83 -20.79
N PRO A 1204 71.88 -7.71 -21.55
CA PRO A 1204 71.06 -6.47 -21.39
C PRO A 1204 70.40 -5.86 -22.69
N HIS A 1205 69.45 -4.90 -22.49
CA HIS A 1205 69.25 -3.59 -23.20
C HIS A 1205 68.72 -3.45 -24.68
N PRO A 1206 68.27 -2.25 -25.18
CA PRO A 1206 67.58 -1.06 -24.57
C PRO A 1206 66.60 -0.26 -25.52
N ILE A 1207 66.15 0.95 -25.09
CA ILE A 1207 65.66 2.15 -25.85
C ILE A 1207 64.17 2.09 -26.34
N ALA A 1208 63.20 2.94 -25.95
CA ALA A 1208 62.98 4.41 -25.93
C ALA A 1208 62.20 4.99 -27.14
N ALA A 1209 61.46 6.08 -26.85
CA ALA A 1209 60.96 7.16 -27.71
C ALA A 1209 59.55 7.13 -28.35
N ALA A 1210 58.71 8.04 -27.83
CA ALA A 1210 57.92 9.08 -28.50
C ALA A 1210 56.99 8.77 -29.70
N ALA A 1211 55.69 9.10 -29.53
CA ALA A 1211 54.91 10.01 -30.39
C ALA A 1211 53.62 10.43 -29.66
#